data_AF-A0A8J7CNK2-F1
#
_entry.id   AF-A0A8J7CNK2-F1
#
_cell.length_a   1.000
_cell.length_b   1.000
_cell.length_c   1.000
_cell.angle_alpha   90.00
_cell.angle_beta   90.00
_cell.angle_gamma   90.00
#
_symmetry.space_group_name_H-M   'P 1'
#
loop_
_entity.id
_entity.type
_entity.pdbx_description
1 polymer ?
#
loop_
_entity_poly.entity_id
_entity_poly.type
_entity_poly.pdbx_seq_one_letter_code
_entity_poly.pdbx_strand_id
1 'polypeptide(L)'
;MSGTDWGRFADKVQLALENSEQGDPQSGTSGLELEFNILDRELMPVGQVGYGPEARSFADYLNDEGLPEWVRDRFQLEVFRWMGEVTTKPCFSARATAAQARLLEGVMLDVLAEISQTFGASFLALHGNIPRRIDVSGEDIPRGWNLARQRYLRRCVELFGDSLATAGIHTNHSFPEALLSWDFFHLPLGERQGRTVVDYRNQAVIRATRLLRPLCPVFIAVSAASPFAWEEIDGRQEVVLTGDDARRLLAFPNPETLDVPGLYSSHSDYLEISYGLVRSGVRFGANNWTPVRARSDVDPVRRNIMATSEQLRELYRRGIYPTGEHGSLEEAERALVVENLCARVDLPMERVEVRTDEGGDNLELSTAKVLFKELLMLRFYAEPEYGAGFAYDDEDILRTRRNEDAAARRGIEAELEHPADGRTITVREYLGQQLTEIEPLAQALGVTEELEPLREMAGGGKNPAGAIRAWVMNRLAGEKRKAPGGGIVVPSQLLGEWFDERRREVAKEVGSIAEAPESFGSDWTKLAPLVLGLRELGDQRPSMPVRVGRGKDSFVVEGVGDRTSEVLHLAADLVRIPSVTNCADERIDQVFSCAGFVANQLSCDGLDVRVFDRGRYPAVLASFSDGRAASITLCGHFDVVRPEPDDSQFDPRIQGDYLWGRGAADMKTVVASYMVWMRKIASAGPPFPPFNLLLVGNEENGEGDPFGTPHVLKTLEEESGWRPGLMVVGERTGEEGEELFGSICTESRGVLRMEIAARGACGHTGTGGGPRDLLDSLIEMRTVLGSSFNRHLTLASLNGWETSARFPYLNVGEPGVYNITAGHGVLGIEVRPIPGDDLEALVAEVISLCGELGLEVSVEVKEAGVCC
;
A
#
# COMPACT_ATOMS: atom_id res chain seq x y z
N MET A 1 -10.20 38.47 13.27
CA MET A 1 -11.03 37.32 13.68
C MET A 1 -11.69 36.83 12.41
N SER A 2 -11.25 35.68 11.88
CA SER A 2 -11.82 35.12 10.65
C SER A 2 -13.26 34.70 10.91
N GLY A 3 -14.13 34.98 9.93
CA GLY A 3 -15.54 34.56 9.93
C GLY A 3 -15.73 33.09 9.53
N THR A 4 -14.69 32.27 9.64
CA THR A 4 -14.71 30.86 9.24
C THR A 4 -15.46 30.05 10.29
N ASP A 5 -16.52 29.37 9.86
CA ASP A 5 -17.20 28.37 10.66
C ASP A 5 -16.41 27.07 10.64
N TRP A 6 -15.52 26.90 11.63
CA TRP A 6 -14.62 25.75 11.71
C TRP A 6 -15.36 24.42 11.86
N GLY A 7 -16.52 24.40 12.51
CA GLY A 7 -17.34 23.19 12.61
C GLY A 7 -17.83 22.75 11.24
N ARG A 8 -18.45 23.67 10.50
CA ARG A 8 -18.94 23.38 9.13
C ARG A 8 -17.82 23.02 8.16
N PHE A 9 -16.65 23.65 8.28
CA PHE A 9 -15.50 23.31 7.44
C PHE A 9 -14.93 21.94 7.79
N ALA A 10 -14.81 21.60 9.08
CA ALA A 10 -14.36 20.28 9.53
C ALA A 10 -15.32 19.17 9.06
N ASP A 11 -16.63 19.34 9.20
CA ASP A 11 -17.65 18.40 8.70
C ASP A 11 -17.45 18.11 7.21
N LYS A 12 -17.14 19.16 6.43
CA LYS A 12 -16.91 19.03 4.99
C LYS A 12 -15.61 18.29 4.68
N VAL A 13 -14.54 18.56 5.43
CA VAL A 13 -13.26 17.84 5.27
C VAL A 13 -13.43 16.36 5.61
N GLN A 14 -14.10 16.05 6.72
CA GLN A 14 -14.40 14.67 7.12
C GLN A 14 -15.23 13.94 6.06
N LEU A 15 -16.31 14.56 5.56
CA LEU A 15 -17.11 13.96 4.49
C LEU A 15 -16.30 13.74 3.20
N ALA A 16 -15.37 14.65 2.89
CA ALA A 16 -14.49 14.51 1.73
C ALA A 16 -13.47 13.36 1.89
N LEU A 17 -12.94 13.17 3.10
CA LEU A 17 -12.08 12.04 3.44
C LEU A 17 -12.87 10.73 3.37
N GLU A 18 -14.03 10.64 4.01
CA GLU A 18 -14.93 9.48 3.95
C GLU A 18 -15.29 9.10 2.51
N ASN A 19 -15.59 10.09 1.66
CA ASN A 19 -15.89 9.84 0.25
C ASN A 19 -14.68 9.31 -0.52
N SER A 20 -13.48 9.83 -0.22
CA SER A 20 -12.24 9.38 -0.83
C SER A 20 -11.88 7.95 -0.37
N GLU A 21 -12.06 7.67 0.92
CA GLU A 21 -11.86 6.35 1.53
C GLU A 21 -12.81 5.30 0.93
N GLN A 22 -14.09 5.63 0.74
CA GLN A 22 -15.06 4.71 0.13
C GLN A 22 -14.81 4.47 -1.36
N GLY A 23 -14.31 5.49 -2.08
CA GLY A 23 -14.06 5.42 -3.51
C GLY A 23 -12.77 4.68 -3.88
N ASP A 24 -11.69 4.95 -3.15
CA ASP A 24 -10.39 4.28 -3.31
C ASP A 24 -9.67 4.18 -1.96
N PRO A 25 -9.87 3.07 -1.21
CA PRO A 25 -9.20 2.86 0.08
C PRO A 25 -7.68 2.79 -0.01
N GLN A 26 -7.11 2.54 -1.21
CA GLN A 26 -5.66 2.48 -1.42
C GLN A 26 -5.04 3.87 -1.64
N SER A 27 -5.86 4.89 -1.90
CA SER A 27 -5.43 6.30 -1.96
C SER A 27 -5.20 6.89 -0.56
N GLY A 28 -4.81 8.15 -0.46
CA GLY A 28 -4.62 8.83 0.81
C GLY A 28 -4.16 10.28 0.63
N THR A 29 -4.19 11.05 1.71
CA THR A 29 -3.84 12.49 1.67
C THR A 29 -2.40 12.76 2.07
N SER A 30 -1.75 11.87 2.82
CA SER A 30 -0.44 12.11 3.43
C SER A 30 0.52 10.94 3.26
N GLY A 31 1.81 11.21 3.04
CA GLY A 31 2.86 10.19 2.91
C GLY A 31 4.25 10.69 3.30
N LEU A 32 5.16 9.78 3.58
CA LEU A 32 6.55 10.04 3.98
C LEU A 32 7.55 9.34 3.06
N GLU A 33 8.64 10.03 2.76
CA GLU A 33 9.84 9.48 2.12
C GLU A 33 10.95 9.50 3.19
N LEU A 34 11.52 8.34 3.50
CA LEU A 34 12.54 8.17 4.54
C LEU A 34 13.88 7.82 3.89
N GLU A 35 14.81 8.75 3.88
CA GLU A 35 16.18 8.50 3.41
C GLU A 35 17.06 7.99 4.56
N PHE A 36 18.01 7.11 4.24
CA PHE A 36 18.98 6.56 5.19
C PHE A 36 20.38 6.54 4.60
N ASN A 37 21.39 6.86 5.42
CA ASN A 37 22.78 6.49 5.18
C ASN A 37 23.08 5.16 5.86
N ILE A 38 23.62 4.18 5.11
CA ILE A 38 24.10 2.92 5.66
C ILE A 38 25.60 3.02 5.99
N LEU A 39 25.92 2.84 7.27
CA LEU A 39 27.25 3.07 7.83
C LEU A 39 27.78 1.82 8.56
N ASP A 40 29.09 1.75 8.75
CA ASP A 40 29.72 0.82 9.70
C ASP A 40 29.73 1.36 11.14
N ARG A 41 30.31 0.61 12.09
CA ARG A 41 30.38 1.04 13.51
C ARG A 41 31.27 2.25 13.74
N GLU A 42 32.16 2.53 12.81
CA GLU A 42 33.01 3.71 12.81
C GLU A 42 32.32 4.91 12.17
N LEU A 43 31.08 4.76 11.72
CA LEU A 43 30.26 5.75 11.00
C LEU A 43 30.78 6.12 9.62
N MET A 44 31.54 5.21 8.99
CA MET A 44 31.96 5.36 7.60
C MET A 44 30.91 4.75 6.66
N PRO A 45 30.70 5.33 5.47
CA PRO A 45 29.73 4.81 4.51
C PRO A 45 30.11 3.41 3.99
N VAL A 46 29.13 2.53 3.91
CA VAL A 46 29.33 1.16 3.39
C VAL A 46 29.00 1.12 1.91
N GLY A 47 30.01 1.36 1.09
CA GLY A 47 29.83 1.45 -0.36
C GLY A 47 29.49 0.11 -1.04
N GLN A 48 29.91 -1.03 -0.46
CA GLN A 48 29.74 -2.35 -1.07
C GLN A 48 29.56 -3.47 -0.03
N VAL A 49 28.90 -4.56 -0.44
CA VAL A 49 28.84 -5.85 0.27
C VAL A 49 29.45 -6.97 -0.58
N GLY A 50 30.00 -7.98 0.08
CA GLY A 50 30.71 -9.09 -0.57
C GLY A 50 32.16 -8.78 -0.95
N TYR A 51 32.84 -9.76 -1.56
CA TYR A 51 34.25 -9.66 -1.95
C TYR A 51 34.47 -10.14 -3.39
N GLY A 52 35.48 -9.58 -4.07
CA GLY A 52 35.88 -10.03 -5.41
C GLY A 52 34.83 -9.71 -6.49
N PRO A 53 34.66 -10.56 -7.52
CA PRO A 53 33.74 -10.32 -8.64
C PRO A 53 32.26 -10.24 -8.24
N GLU A 54 31.90 -10.78 -7.07
CA GLU A 54 30.53 -10.80 -6.55
C GLU A 54 30.22 -9.56 -5.69
N ALA A 55 31.19 -8.66 -5.47
CA ALA A 55 30.96 -7.44 -4.70
C ALA A 55 29.95 -6.53 -5.40
N ARG A 56 28.90 -6.15 -4.68
CA ARG A 56 27.83 -5.25 -5.16
C ARG A 56 27.79 -3.99 -4.32
N SER A 57 27.26 -2.89 -4.87
CA SER A 57 26.90 -1.73 -4.04
C SER A 57 25.90 -2.16 -2.97
N PHE A 58 25.98 -1.57 -1.78
CA PHE A 58 25.02 -1.88 -0.71
C PHE A 58 23.59 -1.51 -1.12
N ALA A 59 23.41 -0.33 -1.70
CA ALA A 59 22.11 0.13 -2.21
C ALA A 59 21.58 -0.77 -3.34
N ASP A 60 22.43 -1.16 -4.30
CA ASP A 60 22.03 -2.10 -5.37
C ASP A 60 21.67 -3.49 -4.77
N TYR A 61 22.42 -3.96 -3.77
CA TYR A 61 22.10 -5.22 -3.07
C TYR A 61 20.74 -5.15 -2.37
N LEU A 62 20.46 -4.08 -1.60
CA LEU A 62 19.15 -3.88 -0.97
C LEU A 62 18.01 -3.86 -2.01
N ASN A 63 18.21 -3.14 -3.10
CA ASN A 63 17.23 -3.00 -4.18
C ASN A 63 16.90 -4.33 -4.85
N ASP A 64 17.91 -5.18 -5.09
CA ASP A 64 17.75 -6.38 -5.92
C ASP A 64 17.34 -7.61 -5.10
N GLU A 65 17.95 -7.81 -3.92
CA GLU A 65 17.80 -9.07 -3.16
C GLU A 65 17.79 -8.92 -1.64
N GLY A 66 18.33 -7.83 -1.10
CA GLY A 66 18.50 -7.63 0.34
C GLY A 66 17.22 -7.29 1.10
N LEU A 67 16.19 -6.78 0.40
CA LEU A 67 14.89 -6.48 1.00
C LEU A 67 13.87 -7.61 0.75
N PRO A 68 12.99 -7.91 1.73
CA PRO A 68 11.85 -8.79 1.53
C PRO A 68 10.96 -8.33 0.38
N GLU A 69 10.38 -9.28 -0.35
CA GLU A 69 9.60 -8.99 -1.57
C GLU A 69 8.43 -8.02 -1.30
N TRP A 70 7.76 -8.16 -0.15
CA TRP A 70 6.60 -7.36 0.24
C TRP A 70 6.89 -5.90 0.63
N VAL A 71 8.16 -5.49 0.69
CA VAL A 71 8.58 -4.07 0.86
C VAL A 71 9.43 -3.55 -0.30
N ARG A 72 9.83 -4.41 -1.24
CA ARG A 72 10.77 -4.02 -2.30
C ARG A 72 10.22 -2.93 -3.22
N ASP A 73 8.91 -2.89 -3.44
CA ASP A 73 8.23 -1.87 -4.23
C ASP A 73 8.29 -0.46 -3.61
N ARG A 74 8.64 -0.36 -2.32
CA ARG A 74 8.73 0.90 -1.56
C ARG A 74 10.14 1.46 -1.46
N PHE A 75 11.16 0.68 -1.83
CA PHE A 75 12.55 1.08 -1.77
C PHE A 75 12.98 1.77 -3.07
N GLN A 76 13.75 2.84 -2.94
CA GLN A 76 14.39 3.52 -4.05
C GLN A 76 15.87 3.75 -3.74
N LEU A 77 16.67 3.71 -4.80
CA LEU A 77 18.07 4.12 -4.73
C LEU A 77 18.15 5.62 -4.45
N GLU A 78 19.23 6.05 -3.81
CA GLU A 78 19.54 7.46 -3.61
C GLU A 78 20.83 7.87 -4.34
N VAL A 79 21.38 9.06 -4.03
CA VAL A 79 22.57 9.61 -4.72
C VAL A 79 23.77 8.67 -4.70
N PHE A 80 24.09 8.07 -3.54
CA PHE A 80 25.30 7.29 -3.34
C PHE A 80 25.04 5.81 -3.03
N ARG A 81 26.02 4.95 -3.31
CA ARG A 81 25.99 3.48 -3.16
C ARG A 81 25.71 2.92 -1.75
N TRP A 82 25.67 3.78 -0.73
CA TRP A 82 25.32 3.47 0.66
C TRP A 82 24.00 4.12 1.11
N MET A 83 23.34 4.89 0.24
CA MET A 83 22.10 5.58 0.56
C MET A 83 20.91 4.83 -0.04
N GLY A 84 19.79 4.86 0.67
CA GLY A 84 18.52 4.37 0.17
C GLY A 84 17.36 5.17 0.73
N GLU A 85 16.23 5.10 0.04
CA GLU A 85 14.98 5.73 0.44
C GLU A 85 13.89 4.65 0.56
N VAL A 86 13.07 4.73 1.60
CA VAL A 86 11.85 3.92 1.73
C VAL A 86 10.65 4.85 1.79
N THR A 87 9.60 4.54 1.02
CA THR A 87 8.41 5.38 0.88
C THR A 87 7.16 4.74 1.49
N THR A 88 6.34 5.55 2.15
CA THR A 88 5.01 5.11 2.59
C THR A 88 4.03 5.17 1.42
N LYS A 89 3.03 4.28 1.43
CA LYS A 89 1.79 4.48 0.70
C LYS A 89 1.00 5.61 1.37
N PRO A 90 0.30 6.46 0.59
CA PRO A 90 -0.51 7.52 1.15
C PRO A 90 -1.56 6.99 2.14
N CYS A 91 -1.69 7.63 3.30
CA CYS A 91 -2.70 7.34 4.32
C CYS A 91 -3.62 8.55 4.51
N PHE A 92 -4.82 8.33 5.03
CA PHE A 92 -5.80 9.39 5.31
C PHE A 92 -5.56 10.07 6.65
N SER A 93 -4.97 9.36 7.60
CA SER A 93 -4.60 9.93 8.90
C SER A 93 -3.09 10.18 9.04
N ALA A 94 -2.74 11.26 9.74
CA ALA A 94 -1.37 11.56 10.13
C ALA A 94 -0.75 10.45 10.98
N ARG A 95 -1.55 9.87 11.89
CA ARG A 95 -1.16 8.76 12.76
C ARG A 95 -0.81 7.50 11.96
N ALA A 96 -1.63 7.10 10.99
CA ALA A 96 -1.31 5.95 10.13
C ALA A 96 -0.08 6.22 9.25
N THR A 97 0.07 7.46 8.75
CA THR A 97 1.25 7.87 7.97
C THR A 97 2.54 7.68 8.77
N ALA A 98 2.57 8.20 10.01
CA ALA A 98 3.72 8.07 10.91
C ALA A 98 3.96 6.62 11.36
N ALA A 99 2.89 5.87 11.64
CA ALA A 99 2.98 4.46 12.00
C ALA A 99 3.54 3.60 10.86
N GLN A 100 3.11 3.84 9.62
CA GLN A 100 3.63 3.13 8.45
C GLN A 100 5.13 3.41 8.26
N ALA A 101 5.56 4.66 8.41
CA ALA A 101 6.97 5.02 8.38
C ALA A 101 7.78 4.32 9.49
N ARG A 102 7.22 4.21 10.70
CA ARG A 102 7.85 3.50 11.82
C ARG A 102 7.98 1.99 11.59
N LEU A 103 6.95 1.37 11.00
CA LEU A 103 7.01 -0.04 10.59
C LEU A 103 8.12 -0.25 9.56
N LEU A 104 8.24 0.62 8.56
CA LEU A 104 9.28 0.55 7.53
C LEU A 104 10.69 0.77 8.11
N GLU A 105 10.86 1.70 9.05
CA GLU A 105 12.11 1.84 9.82
C GLU A 105 12.44 0.54 10.56
N GLY A 106 11.43 -0.11 11.16
CA GLY A 106 11.57 -1.42 11.80
C GLY A 106 12.08 -2.50 10.83
N VAL A 107 11.50 -2.58 9.63
CA VAL A 107 11.94 -3.50 8.57
C VAL A 107 13.40 -3.25 8.20
N MET A 108 13.78 -1.99 7.99
CA MET A 108 15.16 -1.64 7.65
C MET A 108 16.14 -2.06 8.74
N LEU A 109 15.79 -1.90 10.02
CA LEU A 109 16.65 -2.31 11.13
C LEU A 109 16.84 -3.83 11.22
N ASP A 110 15.78 -4.61 10.96
CA ASP A 110 15.87 -6.07 10.93
C ASP A 110 16.68 -6.58 9.73
N VAL A 111 16.43 -6.02 8.53
CA VAL A 111 17.18 -6.34 7.32
C VAL A 111 18.66 -6.02 7.51
N LEU A 112 19.01 -4.87 8.07
CA LEU A 112 20.40 -4.54 8.36
C LEU A 112 21.03 -5.47 9.38
N ALA A 113 20.28 -5.96 10.36
CA ALA A 113 20.75 -6.96 11.31
C ALA A 113 21.00 -8.32 10.62
N GLU A 114 20.16 -8.73 9.67
CA GLU A 114 20.37 -9.93 8.86
C GLU A 114 21.62 -9.83 7.98
N ILE A 115 21.77 -8.72 7.27
CA ILE A 115 22.92 -8.45 6.41
C ILE A 115 24.19 -8.39 7.26
N SER A 116 24.13 -7.79 8.45
CA SER A 116 25.22 -7.76 9.42
C SER A 116 25.68 -9.17 9.79
N GLN A 117 24.76 -10.08 10.10
CA GLN A 117 25.08 -11.48 10.40
C GLN A 117 25.66 -12.20 9.18
N THR A 118 25.08 -12.01 8.01
CA THR A 118 25.46 -12.67 6.75
C THR A 118 26.90 -12.32 6.35
N PHE A 119 27.29 -11.06 6.47
CA PHE A 119 28.62 -10.58 6.08
C PHE A 119 29.61 -10.46 7.24
N GLY A 120 29.21 -10.81 8.47
CA GLY A 120 30.08 -10.72 9.65
C GLY A 120 30.53 -9.30 10.00
N ALA A 121 29.71 -8.31 9.66
CA ALA A 121 29.94 -6.88 9.89
C ALA A 121 28.76 -6.29 10.67
N SER A 122 28.87 -5.05 11.15
CA SER A 122 27.76 -4.39 11.84
C SER A 122 27.39 -3.12 11.11
N PHE A 123 26.20 -3.10 10.54
CA PHE A 123 25.66 -1.98 9.78
C PHE A 123 24.69 -1.14 10.62
N LEU A 124 24.72 0.16 10.38
CA LEU A 124 23.91 1.17 11.06
C LEU A 124 23.14 1.98 10.01
N ALA A 125 21.88 2.32 10.31
CA ALA A 125 21.10 3.28 9.53
C ALA A 125 21.14 4.64 10.23
N LEU A 126 21.47 5.70 9.49
CA LEU A 126 21.52 7.06 10.01
C LEU A 126 20.69 8.01 9.13
N HIS A 127 19.73 8.69 9.75
CA HIS A 127 19.15 9.92 9.22
C HIS A 127 20.07 11.12 9.51
N GLY A 128 20.04 12.14 8.67
CA GLY A 128 20.82 13.37 8.81
C GLY A 128 22.16 13.33 8.07
N ASN A 129 23.13 14.13 8.53
CA ASN A 129 24.46 14.17 7.96
C ASN A 129 25.36 13.05 8.50
N ILE A 130 26.31 12.60 7.69
CA ILE A 130 27.36 11.69 8.14
C ILE A 130 28.38 12.49 8.98
N PRO A 131 28.64 12.15 10.25
CA PRO A 131 29.59 12.86 11.09
C PRO A 131 31.02 12.32 10.88
N ARG A 132 31.42 12.21 9.60
CA ARG A 132 32.76 11.78 9.17
C ARG A 132 33.14 12.51 7.90
N ARG A 133 34.45 12.61 7.64
CA ARG A 133 34.92 13.05 6.33
C ARG A 133 34.70 11.92 5.34
N ILE A 134 34.09 12.25 4.21
CA ILE A 134 33.89 11.34 3.10
C ILE A 134 34.42 12.01 1.83
N ASP A 135 35.12 11.24 1.00
CA ASP A 135 35.53 11.71 -0.33
C ASP A 135 34.63 10.99 -1.35
N VAL A 136 33.91 11.75 -2.17
CA VAL A 136 32.90 11.21 -3.10
C VAL A 136 33.23 11.56 -4.54
N SER A 137 32.78 10.71 -5.47
CA SER A 137 33.01 10.85 -6.90
C SER A 137 31.82 10.32 -7.71
N GLY A 138 31.84 10.53 -9.03
CA GLY A 138 30.83 9.94 -9.92
C GLY A 138 30.84 8.40 -9.97
N GLU A 139 31.86 7.74 -9.39
CA GLU A 139 31.91 6.28 -9.23
C GLU A 139 31.12 5.79 -8.01
N ASP A 140 30.71 6.70 -7.13
CA ASP A 140 29.89 6.42 -5.95
C ASP A 140 28.39 6.38 -6.24
N ILE A 141 27.98 6.58 -7.48
CA ILE A 141 26.57 6.52 -7.89
C ILE A 141 26.17 5.03 -8.05
N PRO A 142 25.04 4.58 -7.47
CA PRO A 142 24.54 3.21 -7.63
C PRO A 142 24.36 2.84 -9.11
N ARG A 143 24.62 1.58 -9.47
CA ARG A 143 24.52 1.13 -10.87
C ARG A 143 23.09 0.83 -11.29
N GLY A 144 22.18 0.56 -10.35
CA GLY A 144 20.76 0.29 -10.63
C GLY A 144 20.02 1.48 -11.24
N TRP A 145 20.56 2.69 -11.16
CA TRP A 145 20.01 3.85 -11.87
C TRP A 145 20.12 3.72 -13.39
N ASN A 146 19.08 4.15 -14.12
CA ASN A 146 19.17 4.29 -15.57
C ASN A 146 20.19 5.37 -15.99
N LEU A 147 20.67 5.31 -17.25
CA LEU A 147 21.72 6.19 -17.75
C LEU A 147 21.39 7.68 -17.65
N ALA A 148 20.13 8.08 -17.88
CA ALA A 148 19.72 9.47 -17.76
C ALA A 148 19.85 9.96 -16.31
N ARG A 149 19.50 9.10 -15.35
CA ARG A 149 19.59 9.41 -13.93
C ARG A 149 21.01 9.42 -13.41
N GLN A 150 21.85 8.50 -13.86
CA GLN A 150 23.30 8.51 -13.57
C GLN A 150 23.97 9.79 -14.08
N ARG A 151 23.65 10.27 -15.29
CA ARG A 151 24.20 11.54 -15.83
C ARG A 151 23.78 12.75 -15.00
N TYR A 152 22.51 12.80 -14.60
CA TYR A 152 21.99 13.84 -13.73
C TYR A 152 22.73 13.85 -12.38
N LEU A 153 22.84 12.70 -11.72
CA LEU A 153 23.51 12.57 -10.43
C LEU A 153 25.00 12.88 -10.53
N ARG A 154 25.69 12.48 -11.61
CA ARG A 154 27.10 12.82 -11.81
C ARG A 154 27.31 14.33 -11.85
N ARG A 155 26.44 15.06 -12.55
CA ARG A 155 26.48 16.52 -12.56
C ARG A 155 26.21 17.11 -11.17
N CYS A 156 25.30 16.53 -10.39
CA CYS A 156 25.08 16.94 -8.99
C CYS A 156 26.35 16.72 -8.16
N VAL A 157 26.99 15.55 -8.24
CA VAL A 157 28.22 15.23 -7.49
C VAL A 157 29.38 16.14 -7.91
N GLU A 158 29.52 16.45 -9.20
CA GLU A 158 30.53 17.41 -9.69
C GLU A 158 30.33 18.83 -9.13
N LEU A 159 29.08 19.26 -8.94
CA LEU A 159 28.76 20.60 -8.44
C LEU A 159 28.81 20.70 -6.92
N PHE A 160 28.43 19.65 -6.20
CA PHE A 160 28.10 19.73 -4.78
C PHE A 160 28.88 18.73 -3.91
N GLY A 161 29.52 17.71 -4.49
CA GLY A 161 30.37 16.78 -3.76
C GLY A 161 29.64 16.04 -2.63
N ASP A 162 30.29 15.98 -1.47
CA ASP A 162 29.87 15.25 -0.28
C ASP A 162 28.67 15.87 0.45
N SER A 163 28.33 17.14 0.16
CA SER A 163 27.13 17.78 0.70
C SER A 163 25.81 17.07 0.33
N LEU A 164 25.85 16.20 -0.69
CA LEU A 164 24.73 15.36 -1.09
C LEU A 164 24.55 14.11 -0.21
N ALA A 165 25.53 13.77 0.63
CA ALA A 165 25.50 12.58 1.50
C ALA A 165 24.75 12.85 2.80
N THR A 166 23.55 13.41 2.68
CA THR A 166 22.66 13.72 3.79
C THR A 166 21.34 13.01 3.57
N ALA A 167 20.75 12.46 4.63
CA ALA A 167 19.49 11.74 4.59
C ALA A 167 18.40 12.53 5.32
N GLY A 168 17.28 12.81 4.67
CA GLY A 168 16.13 13.50 5.23
C GLY A 168 14.85 12.69 5.27
N ILE A 169 13.82 13.35 5.80
CA ILE A 169 12.43 12.90 5.63
C ILE A 169 11.71 13.94 4.78
N HIS A 170 10.97 13.49 3.77
CA HIS A 170 10.03 14.34 3.04
C HIS A 170 8.60 14.03 3.47
N THR A 171 7.82 15.05 3.77
CA THR A 171 6.39 14.93 4.05
C THR A 171 5.60 15.40 2.83
N ASN A 172 4.79 14.50 2.26
CA ASN A 172 3.92 14.76 1.14
C ASN A 172 2.48 14.91 1.64
N HIS A 173 1.80 15.99 1.26
CA HIS A 173 0.40 16.26 1.59
C HIS A 173 -0.41 16.69 0.37
N SER A 174 -1.61 16.15 0.22
CA SER A 174 -2.59 16.51 -0.81
C SER A 174 -3.92 16.88 -0.15
N PHE A 175 -4.71 17.68 -0.85
CA PHE A 175 -6.09 17.94 -0.44
C PHE A 175 -6.97 16.74 -0.82
N PRO A 176 -7.99 16.40 -0.02
CA PRO A 176 -9.00 15.44 -0.44
C PRO A 176 -9.60 15.85 -1.80
N GLU A 177 -9.61 14.95 -2.78
CA GLU A 177 -10.06 15.30 -4.14
C GLU A 177 -11.53 15.73 -4.16
N ALA A 178 -12.36 15.08 -3.34
CA ALA A 178 -13.75 15.44 -3.15
C ALA A 178 -13.92 16.87 -2.64
N LEU A 179 -13.07 17.32 -1.70
CA LEU A 179 -13.10 18.68 -1.15
C LEU A 179 -12.94 19.73 -2.25
N LEU A 180 -11.88 19.58 -3.06
CA LEU A 180 -11.58 20.50 -4.17
C LEU A 180 -12.67 20.48 -5.24
N SER A 181 -13.15 19.28 -5.58
CA SER A 181 -14.19 19.09 -6.58
C SER A 181 -15.48 19.79 -6.16
N TRP A 182 -15.95 19.53 -4.93
CA TRP A 182 -17.18 20.13 -4.43
C TRP A 182 -17.10 21.65 -4.45
N ASP A 183 -16.01 22.25 -3.98
CA ASP A 183 -15.87 23.70 -4.02
C ASP A 183 -15.85 24.26 -5.44
N PHE A 184 -15.10 23.63 -6.35
CA PHE A 184 -15.08 24.04 -7.74
C PHE A 184 -16.48 24.04 -8.38
N PHE A 185 -17.31 23.03 -8.10
CA PHE A 185 -18.67 22.94 -8.63
C PHE A 185 -19.65 23.93 -8.01
N HIS A 186 -19.35 24.47 -6.82
CA HIS A 186 -20.18 25.47 -6.13
C HIS A 186 -19.72 26.92 -6.37
N LEU A 187 -18.64 27.14 -7.11
CA LEU A 187 -18.24 28.49 -7.55
C LEU A 187 -19.33 29.12 -8.45
N PRO A 188 -19.51 30.45 -8.41
CA PRO A 188 -20.35 31.16 -9.37
C PRO A 188 -19.94 30.83 -10.82
N LEU A 189 -20.92 30.71 -11.72
CA LEU A 189 -20.67 30.35 -13.13
C LEU A 189 -19.62 31.24 -13.82
N GLY A 190 -19.58 32.53 -13.49
CA GLY A 190 -18.59 33.46 -14.04
C GLY A 190 -17.16 33.20 -13.57
N GLU A 191 -16.97 32.64 -12.37
CA GLU A 191 -15.65 32.25 -11.85
C GLU A 191 -15.20 30.88 -12.37
N ARG A 192 -16.17 30.03 -12.74
CA ARG A 192 -15.91 28.70 -13.31
C ARG A 192 -15.65 28.73 -14.82
N GLN A 193 -16.17 29.73 -15.53
CA GLN A 193 -16.08 29.79 -16.98
C GLN A 193 -14.62 29.86 -17.47
N GLY A 194 -14.21 28.89 -18.29
CA GLY A 194 -12.84 28.82 -18.83
C GLY A 194 -11.80 28.25 -17.86
N ARG A 195 -12.21 27.72 -16.70
CA ARG A 195 -11.34 27.00 -15.75
C ARG A 195 -11.76 25.55 -15.62
N THR A 196 -10.79 24.68 -15.38
CA THR A 196 -11.00 23.27 -15.07
C THR A 196 -10.82 23.00 -13.57
N VAL A 197 -11.27 21.84 -13.10
CA VAL A 197 -10.98 21.39 -11.73
C VAL A 197 -9.47 21.24 -11.49
N VAL A 198 -8.71 20.89 -12.54
CA VAL A 198 -7.25 20.82 -12.50
C VAL A 198 -6.64 22.20 -12.26
N ASP A 199 -7.13 23.25 -12.93
CA ASP A 199 -6.67 24.62 -12.69
C ASP A 199 -6.94 25.07 -11.25
N TYR A 200 -8.10 24.70 -10.71
CA TYR A 200 -8.48 24.99 -9.33
C TYR A 200 -7.57 24.27 -8.32
N ARG A 201 -7.28 22.98 -8.57
CA ARG A 201 -6.32 22.19 -7.77
C ARG A 201 -4.91 22.78 -7.83
N ASN A 202 -4.43 23.13 -9.02
CA ASN A 202 -3.13 23.77 -9.21
C ASN A 202 -3.00 25.04 -8.37
N GLN A 203 -4.05 25.88 -8.34
CA GLN A 203 -4.07 27.08 -7.51
C GLN A 203 -4.01 26.76 -6.01
N ALA A 204 -4.77 25.76 -5.54
CA ALA A 204 -4.75 25.35 -4.14
C ALA A 204 -3.37 24.83 -3.70
N VAL A 205 -2.75 23.93 -4.50
CA VAL A 205 -1.44 23.35 -4.21
C VAL A 205 -0.32 24.39 -4.28
N ILE A 206 -0.32 25.27 -5.28
CA ILE A 206 0.68 26.35 -5.38
C ILE A 206 0.54 27.31 -4.19
N ARG A 207 -0.69 27.68 -3.81
CA ARG A 207 -0.91 28.55 -2.65
C ARG A 207 -0.47 27.88 -1.35
N ALA A 208 -0.76 26.60 -1.15
CA ALA A 208 -0.27 25.86 0.00
C ALA A 208 1.27 25.82 0.05
N THR A 209 1.91 25.55 -1.10
CA THR A 209 3.38 25.57 -1.23
C THR A 209 3.95 26.95 -0.85
N ARG A 210 3.33 28.03 -1.35
CA ARG A 210 3.71 29.42 -1.04
C ARG A 210 3.64 29.71 0.45
N LEU A 211 2.56 29.29 1.11
CA LEU A 211 2.29 29.62 2.52
C LEU A 211 2.99 28.70 3.52
N LEU A 212 3.40 27.50 3.12
CA LEU A 212 4.29 26.64 3.90
C LEU A 212 5.75 27.12 3.87
N ARG A 213 6.16 27.87 2.84
CA ARG A 213 7.53 28.40 2.70
C ARG A 213 8.02 29.17 3.94
N PRO A 214 7.30 30.19 4.47
CA PRO A 214 7.76 30.93 5.66
C PRO A 214 7.73 30.11 6.96
N LEU A 215 7.12 28.92 6.96
CA LEU A 215 7.05 28.01 8.11
C LEU A 215 8.16 26.95 8.11
N CYS A 216 8.95 26.86 7.04
CA CYS A 216 10.10 25.95 6.96
C CYS A 216 11.08 26.09 8.15
N PRO A 217 11.40 27.29 8.69
CA PRO A 217 12.20 27.43 9.91
C PRO A 217 11.61 26.68 11.12
N VAL A 218 10.27 26.66 11.26
CA VAL A 218 9.59 25.91 12.32
C VAL A 218 9.75 24.42 12.08
N PHE A 219 9.50 23.94 10.85
CA PHE A 219 9.65 22.52 10.50
C PHE A 219 11.07 22.02 10.75
N ILE A 220 12.08 22.82 10.36
CA ILE A 220 13.50 22.54 10.64
C ILE A 220 13.71 22.41 12.15
N ALA A 221 13.30 23.40 12.94
CA ALA A 221 13.59 23.43 14.37
C ALA A 221 12.95 22.29 15.16
N VAL A 222 11.71 21.92 14.85
CA VAL A 222 10.97 20.87 15.58
C VAL A 222 11.42 19.46 15.19
N SER A 223 11.98 19.28 13.99
CA SER A 223 12.46 17.97 13.52
C SER A 223 13.97 17.77 13.67
N ALA A 224 14.75 18.85 13.82
CA ALA A 224 16.21 18.80 13.94
C ALA A 224 16.69 17.72 14.90
N ALA A 225 17.52 16.81 14.41
CA ALA A 225 18.03 15.62 15.07
C ALA A 225 19.49 15.28 14.71
N SER A 226 20.21 16.20 14.05
CA SER A 226 21.58 15.99 13.55
C SER A 226 22.64 16.92 14.16
N PRO A 227 22.84 16.91 15.51
CA PRO A 227 23.80 17.79 16.18
C PRO A 227 25.26 17.30 16.12
N PHE A 228 25.58 16.33 15.26
CA PHE A 228 26.90 15.70 15.19
C PHE A 228 27.69 16.17 13.97
N ALA A 229 28.98 16.40 14.17
CA ALA A 229 29.95 16.68 13.11
C ALA A 229 31.22 15.86 13.32
N TRP A 230 32.25 16.14 12.52
CA TRP A 230 33.60 15.61 12.73
C TRP A 230 34.62 16.74 12.80
N GLU A 231 35.68 16.51 13.56
CA GLU A 231 36.88 17.34 13.58
C GLU A 231 38.13 16.46 13.58
N GLU A 232 39.23 16.96 13.02
CA GLU A 232 40.53 16.29 13.11
C GLU A 232 41.25 16.74 14.38
N ILE A 233 41.52 15.79 15.28
CA ILE A 233 42.17 16.03 16.58
C ILE A 233 43.31 15.03 16.72
N ASP A 234 44.54 15.53 16.92
CA ASP A 234 45.74 14.70 17.05
C ASP A 234 45.96 13.71 15.88
N GLY A 235 45.59 14.12 14.65
CA GLY A 235 45.69 13.31 13.44
C GLY A 235 44.63 12.21 13.32
N ARG A 236 43.56 12.25 14.14
CA ARG A 236 42.42 11.34 14.09
C ARG A 236 41.14 12.11 13.83
N GLN A 237 40.25 11.54 13.01
CA GLN A 237 38.90 12.07 12.90
C GLN A 237 38.09 11.64 14.12
N GLU A 238 37.53 12.62 14.81
CA GLU A 238 36.72 12.44 16.01
C GLU A 238 35.31 12.97 15.73
N VAL A 239 34.29 12.24 16.19
CA VAL A 239 32.91 12.73 16.15
C VAL A 239 32.72 13.75 17.26
N VAL A 240 32.16 14.91 16.92
CA VAL A 240 31.94 16.01 17.86
C VAL A 240 30.46 16.37 17.93
N LEU A 241 29.97 16.59 19.14
CA LEU A 241 28.68 17.19 19.41
C LEU A 241 28.81 18.71 19.26
N THR A 242 28.08 19.30 18.32
CA THR A 242 28.14 20.73 18.02
C THR A 242 27.04 21.50 18.75
N GLY A 243 27.09 22.83 18.60
CA GLY A 243 25.99 23.71 19.00
C GLY A 243 24.88 23.84 17.96
N ASP A 244 25.06 23.27 16.76
CA ASP A 244 24.05 23.29 15.70
C ASP A 244 22.97 22.21 15.96
N ASP A 245 21.75 22.43 15.47
CA ASP A 245 20.62 21.50 15.67
C ASP A 245 20.40 20.60 14.46
N ALA A 246 20.41 21.17 13.26
CA ALA A 246 20.11 20.50 11.98
C ALA A 246 21.28 20.66 11.00
N ARG A 247 22.37 19.91 11.22
CA ARG A 247 23.53 19.98 10.31
C ARG A 247 23.25 19.38 8.94
N ARG A 248 22.28 18.47 8.80
CA ARG A 248 21.77 18.03 7.48
C ARG A 248 21.39 19.23 6.62
N LEU A 249 20.63 20.18 7.19
CA LEU A 249 20.14 21.35 6.47
C LEU A 249 21.24 22.37 6.19
N LEU A 250 22.22 22.50 7.08
CA LEU A 250 23.39 23.34 6.85
C LEU A 250 24.35 22.77 5.79
N ALA A 251 24.35 21.45 5.61
CA ALA A 251 25.19 20.76 4.64
C ALA A 251 24.52 20.66 3.26
N PHE A 252 23.25 20.26 3.20
CA PHE A 252 22.57 19.96 1.94
C PHE A 252 22.51 21.19 1.01
N PRO A 253 22.74 21.04 -0.31
CA PRO A 253 22.71 22.16 -1.24
C PRO A 253 21.35 22.87 -1.30
N ASN A 254 21.34 24.18 -1.04
CA ASN A 254 20.17 25.06 -1.20
C ASN A 254 20.51 26.31 -2.04
N PRO A 255 20.80 26.14 -3.35
CA PRO A 255 21.22 27.24 -4.21
C PRO A 255 20.12 28.30 -4.40
N GLU A 256 20.48 29.57 -4.22
CA GLU A 256 19.58 30.73 -4.40
C GLU A 256 18.99 30.84 -5.81
N THR A 257 19.64 30.23 -6.80
CA THR A 257 19.21 30.26 -8.20
C THR A 257 18.00 29.37 -8.49
N LEU A 258 17.57 28.51 -7.56
CA LEU A 258 16.44 27.60 -7.74
C LEU A 258 15.18 28.04 -6.99
N ASP A 259 15.34 28.70 -5.83
CA ASP A 259 14.24 29.24 -5.03
C ASP A 259 14.14 30.76 -5.26
N VAL A 260 13.61 31.14 -6.42
CA VAL A 260 13.62 32.53 -6.91
C VAL A 260 12.30 33.25 -6.63
N PRO A 261 12.31 34.59 -6.55
CA PRO A 261 11.10 35.39 -6.37
C PRO A 261 10.05 35.07 -7.43
N GLY A 262 8.78 35.07 -7.04
CA GLY A 262 7.66 34.79 -7.92
C GLY A 262 7.34 33.31 -8.13
N LEU A 263 8.26 32.38 -7.80
CA LEU A 263 8.18 30.97 -8.22
C LEU A 263 6.86 30.28 -7.83
N TYR A 264 6.31 30.57 -6.66
CA TYR A 264 5.02 30.03 -6.21
C TYR A 264 3.96 31.13 -6.00
N SER A 265 4.10 32.30 -6.63
CA SER A 265 3.09 33.37 -6.54
C SER A 265 1.78 32.97 -7.22
N SER A 266 1.84 32.25 -8.35
CA SER A 266 0.73 31.62 -9.04
C SER A 266 1.18 30.40 -9.86
N HIS A 267 0.24 29.57 -10.34
CA HIS A 267 0.59 28.44 -11.21
C HIS A 267 1.22 28.88 -12.54
N SER A 268 0.76 30.00 -13.12
CA SER A 268 1.37 30.55 -14.33
C SER A 268 2.81 31.03 -14.09
N ASP A 269 3.06 31.71 -12.96
CA ASP A 269 4.41 32.16 -12.61
C ASP A 269 5.33 30.96 -12.39
N TYR A 270 4.85 29.91 -11.73
CA TYR A 270 5.58 28.66 -11.57
C TYR A 270 6.04 28.08 -12.91
N LEU A 271 5.14 27.99 -13.90
CA LEU A 271 5.45 27.45 -15.22
C LEU A 271 6.46 28.33 -15.95
N GLU A 272 6.20 29.64 -16.03
CA GLU A 272 7.05 30.59 -16.76
C GLU A 272 8.47 30.63 -16.17
N ILE A 273 8.59 30.77 -14.85
CA ILE A 273 9.87 30.81 -14.15
C ILE A 273 10.58 29.47 -14.28
N SER A 274 9.89 28.34 -14.05
CA SER A 274 10.49 27.02 -14.17
C SER A 274 11.00 26.74 -15.59
N TYR A 275 10.28 27.16 -16.63
CA TYR A 275 10.77 27.09 -18.02
C TYR A 275 12.02 27.94 -18.23
N GLY A 276 12.07 29.15 -17.66
CA GLY A 276 13.27 29.99 -17.66
C GLY A 276 14.47 29.29 -17.00
N LEU A 277 14.25 28.65 -15.84
CA LEU A 277 15.28 27.90 -15.11
C LEU A 277 15.78 26.68 -15.89
N VAL A 278 14.89 25.98 -16.60
CA VAL A 278 15.27 24.85 -17.47
C VAL A 278 16.08 25.34 -18.68
N ARG A 279 15.60 26.36 -19.38
CA ARG A 279 16.26 26.90 -20.59
C ARG A 279 17.64 27.51 -20.30
N SER A 280 17.81 28.13 -19.12
CA SER A 280 19.11 28.63 -18.65
C SER A 280 20.07 27.53 -18.16
N GLY A 281 19.58 26.31 -17.96
CA GLY A 281 20.37 25.17 -17.49
C GLY A 281 20.61 25.15 -15.98
N VAL A 282 19.92 26.02 -15.22
CA VAL A 282 19.90 26.05 -13.75
C VAL A 282 19.12 24.85 -13.22
N ARG A 283 17.94 24.56 -13.80
CA ARG A 283 17.16 23.34 -13.56
C ARG A 283 17.47 22.34 -14.66
N PHE A 284 18.28 21.33 -14.37
CA PHE A 284 18.79 20.36 -15.35
C PHE A 284 18.33 18.92 -15.07
N GLY A 285 17.32 18.76 -14.22
CA GLY A 285 16.74 17.47 -13.87
C GLY A 285 15.77 17.62 -12.71
N ALA A 286 15.93 16.75 -11.70
CA ALA A 286 15.12 16.83 -10.47
C ALA A 286 15.76 17.70 -9.39
N ASN A 287 16.73 18.56 -9.76
CA ASN A 287 17.47 19.41 -8.82
C ASN A 287 16.65 20.61 -8.35
N ASN A 288 15.31 20.54 -8.40
CA ASN A 288 14.45 21.54 -7.78
C ASN A 288 14.44 21.33 -6.26
N TRP A 289 15.57 21.66 -5.65
CA TRP A 289 15.87 21.50 -4.23
C TRP A 289 15.45 22.75 -3.47
N THR A 290 14.13 22.88 -3.29
CA THR A 290 13.55 23.90 -2.42
C THR A 290 13.04 23.24 -1.13
N PRO A 291 13.03 23.94 0.01
CA PRO A 291 12.53 23.40 1.29
C PRO A 291 11.08 22.91 1.23
N VAL A 292 10.26 23.53 0.38
CA VAL A 292 8.90 23.09 0.04
C VAL A 292 8.66 23.21 -1.46
N ARG A 293 7.93 22.27 -2.06
CA ARG A 293 7.62 22.30 -3.50
C ARG A 293 6.27 21.67 -3.85
N ALA A 294 5.67 22.16 -4.92
CA ALA A 294 4.53 21.51 -5.56
C ALA A 294 4.98 20.30 -6.41
N ARG A 295 4.19 19.23 -6.40
CA ARG A 295 4.47 17.96 -7.07
C ARG A 295 3.26 17.41 -7.80
N SER A 296 3.54 16.65 -8.84
CA SER A 296 2.60 15.84 -9.61
C SER A 296 2.92 14.35 -9.43
N ASP A 297 1.91 13.50 -9.42
CA ASP A 297 2.04 12.04 -9.46
C ASP A 297 1.90 11.47 -10.87
N VAL A 298 1.63 12.34 -11.85
CA VAL A 298 1.66 11.97 -13.26
C VAL A 298 3.11 11.72 -13.68
N ASP A 299 3.44 10.49 -14.07
CA ASP A 299 4.69 10.18 -14.74
C ASP A 299 4.50 10.19 -16.28
N PRO A 300 4.75 11.31 -16.97
CA PRO A 300 4.63 11.37 -18.43
C PRO A 300 5.69 10.50 -19.13
N VAL A 301 6.77 10.11 -18.45
CA VAL A 301 7.88 9.38 -19.07
C VAL A 301 7.45 7.97 -19.50
N ARG A 302 6.40 7.41 -18.91
CA ARG A 302 5.79 6.14 -19.36
C ARG A 302 4.78 6.29 -20.51
N ARG A 303 4.27 7.49 -20.80
CA ARG A 303 3.26 7.72 -21.85
C ARG A 303 3.64 8.88 -22.79
N ASN A 304 4.13 8.50 -23.98
CA ASN A 304 4.04 9.24 -25.26
C ASN A 304 5.03 10.36 -25.63
N ILE A 305 6.10 10.65 -24.88
CA ILE A 305 7.17 11.54 -25.40
C ILE A 305 8.55 10.93 -25.09
N MET A 306 9.00 9.98 -25.90
CA MET A 306 10.38 9.49 -25.79
C MET A 306 10.98 9.34 -27.19
N ALA A 307 11.49 10.44 -27.72
CA ALA A 307 12.74 10.36 -28.46
C ALA A 307 13.87 10.49 -27.41
N THR A 308 14.76 9.50 -27.32
CA THR A 308 16.02 9.62 -26.59
C THR A 308 17.07 10.27 -27.50
N SER A 309 18.13 10.84 -26.93
CA SER A 309 19.27 11.32 -27.74
C SER A 309 19.83 10.21 -28.65
N GLU A 310 19.73 8.94 -28.24
CA GLU A 310 20.16 7.79 -29.03
C GLU A 310 19.23 7.48 -30.20
N GLN A 311 17.91 7.54 -29.98
CA GLN A 311 16.92 7.45 -31.06
C GLN A 311 17.06 8.63 -32.03
N LEU A 312 17.32 9.85 -31.53
CA LEU A 312 17.59 11.01 -32.37
C LEU A 312 18.84 10.81 -33.23
N ARG A 313 19.94 10.31 -32.65
CA ARG A 313 21.15 9.92 -33.39
C ARG A 313 20.86 8.89 -34.47
N GLU A 314 20.03 7.89 -34.18
CA GLU A 314 19.65 6.86 -35.14
C GLU A 314 18.80 7.44 -36.29
N LEU A 315 17.88 8.36 -36.01
CA LEU A 315 17.07 9.04 -37.02
C LEU A 315 17.94 9.87 -37.97
N TYR A 316 18.92 10.62 -37.44
CA TYR A 316 19.90 11.37 -38.24
C TYR A 316 20.85 10.43 -39.01
N ARG A 317 21.32 9.33 -38.40
CA ARG A 317 22.16 8.32 -39.04
C ARG A 317 21.47 7.66 -40.23
N ARG A 318 20.16 7.41 -40.12
CA ARG A 318 19.33 6.86 -41.21
C ARG A 318 18.96 7.89 -42.28
N GLY A 319 19.37 9.15 -42.13
CA GLY A 319 19.03 10.23 -43.05
C GLY A 319 17.54 10.56 -43.11
N ILE A 320 16.78 10.21 -42.05
CA ILE A 320 15.33 10.45 -41.99
C ILE A 320 15.04 11.96 -41.89
N TYR A 321 15.89 12.70 -41.18
CA TYR A 321 15.81 14.16 -41.09
C TYR A 321 17.05 14.82 -41.74
N PRO A 322 16.87 15.84 -42.59
CA PRO A 322 17.98 16.57 -43.20
C PRO A 322 18.68 17.47 -42.17
N THR A 323 20.01 17.44 -42.15
CA THR A 323 20.87 18.23 -41.24
C THR A 323 20.82 19.75 -41.47
N GLY A 324 20.05 20.23 -42.45
CA GLY A 324 20.07 21.64 -42.89
C GLY A 324 19.03 22.56 -42.27
N GLU A 325 17.91 22.04 -41.74
CA GLU A 325 16.78 22.89 -41.30
C GLU A 325 16.69 23.07 -39.77
N HIS A 326 17.37 22.24 -38.97
CA HIS A 326 17.22 22.20 -37.50
C HIS A 326 18.52 22.40 -36.69
N GLY A 327 19.58 22.93 -37.32
CA GLY A 327 20.89 23.09 -36.67
C GLY A 327 21.68 21.79 -36.59
N SER A 328 22.75 21.80 -35.79
CA SER A 328 23.62 20.66 -35.54
C SER A 328 22.92 19.56 -34.70
N LEU A 329 23.40 18.32 -34.78
CA LEU A 329 22.89 17.20 -33.98
C LEU A 329 22.97 17.47 -32.47
N GLU A 330 24.02 18.16 -32.02
CA GLU A 330 24.20 18.54 -30.61
C GLU A 330 23.16 19.58 -30.15
N GLU A 331 22.81 20.54 -31.01
CA GLU A 331 21.75 21.51 -30.73
C GLU A 331 20.38 20.84 -30.67
N ALA A 332 20.10 19.90 -31.58
CA ALA A 332 18.87 19.12 -31.58
C ALA A 332 18.75 18.22 -30.33
N GLU A 333 19.84 17.57 -29.91
CA GLU A 333 19.89 16.79 -28.66
C GLU A 333 19.64 17.67 -27.43
N ARG A 334 20.23 18.86 -27.38
CA ARG A 334 20.03 19.82 -26.29
C ARG A 334 18.59 20.32 -26.24
N ALA A 335 18.01 20.67 -27.39
CA ALA A 335 16.62 21.10 -27.50
C ALA A 335 15.67 20.00 -27.00
N LEU A 336 15.89 18.75 -27.40
CA LEU A 336 15.10 17.60 -26.96
C LEU A 336 15.13 17.41 -25.43
N VAL A 337 16.31 17.56 -24.79
CA VAL A 337 16.43 17.48 -23.33
C VAL A 337 15.67 18.62 -22.65
N VAL A 338 15.77 19.84 -23.17
CA VAL A 338 15.05 21.01 -22.64
C VAL A 338 13.54 20.82 -22.76
N GLU A 339 13.04 20.39 -23.92
CA GLU A 339 11.61 20.13 -24.14
C GLU A 339 11.10 19.03 -23.21
N ASN A 340 11.84 17.92 -23.05
CA ASN A 340 11.46 16.85 -22.12
C ASN A 340 11.42 17.34 -20.66
N LEU A 341 12.32 18.24 -20.26
CA LEU A 341 12.29 18.82 -18.91
C LEU A 341 11.12 19.80 -18.72
N CYS A 342 10.83 20.63 -19.72
CA CYS A 342 9.67 21.52 -19.71
C CYS A 342 8.36 20.73 -19.65
N ALA A 343 8.23 19.64 -20.41
CA ALA A 343 7.04 18.77 -20.34
C ALA A 343 6.81 18.15 -18.94
N ARG A 344 7.87 17.95 -18.15
CA ARG A 344 7.75 17.48 -16.76
C ARG A 344 7.37 18.60 -15.78
N VAL A 345 7.61 19.86 -16.15
CA VAL A 345 7.20 21.02 -15.36
C VAL A 345 5.70 21.30 -15.56
N ASP A 346 5.17 21.07 -16.76
CA ASP A 346 3.78 21.32 -17.16
C ASP A 346 2.79 20.23 -16.74
N LEU A 347 3.06 19.57 -15.63
CA LEU A 347 2.20 18.50 -15.12
C LEU A 347 1.19 19.05 -14.11
N PRO A 348 -0.04 18.52 -14.07
CA PRO A 348 -1.02 18.85 -13.04
C PRO A 348 -0.44 18.66 -11.63
N MET A 349 -0.49 19.70 -10.80
CA MET A 349 -0.08 19.63 -9.41
C MET A 349 -1.11 18.87 -8.59
N GLU A 350 -0.64 18.03 -7.67
CA GLU A 350 -1.46 17.13 -6.86
C GLU A 350 -1.16 17.24 -5.37
N ARG A 351 0.11 17.46 -5.02
CA ARG A 351 0.54 17.50 -3.63
C ARG A 351 1.62 18.54 -3.37
N VAL A 352 1.76 18.91 -2.11
CA VAL A 352 2.89 19.68 -1.59
C VAL A 352 3.85 18.73 -0.90
N GLU A 353 5.14 18.90 -1.16
CA GLU A 353 6.22 18.14 -0.55
C GLU A 353 7.09 19.08 0.30
N VAL A 354 7.15 18.83 1.60
CA VAL A 354 8.02 19.52 2.57
C VAL A 354 9.26 18.67 2.81
N ARG A 355 10.45 19.23 2.60
CA ARG A 355 11.73 18.48 2.54
C ARG A 355 12.68 18.78 3.69
N THR A 356 12.19 19.49 4.70
CA THR A 356 12.98 20.02 5.82
C THR A 356 13.17 19.03 6.96
N ASP A 357 12.37 17.98 7.03
CA ASP A 357 12.32 17.13 8.21
C ASP A 357 13.57 16.24 8.34
N GLU A 358 14.00 16.03 9.58
CA GLU A 358 14.97 15.01 9.95
C GLU A 358 14.26 13.85 10.67
N GLY A 359 14.87 12.66 10.59
CA GLY A 359 14.39 11.46 11.28
C GLY A 359 15.00 11.27 12.66
N GLY A 360 14.68 10.15 13.31
CA GLY A 360 15.19 9.83 14.65
C GLY A 360 14.32 10.34 15.80
N ASP A 361 13.13 10.86 15.52
CA ASP A 361 12.09 11.21 16.49
C ASP A 361 11.24 10.00 16.90
N ASN A 362 10.39 10.14 17.93
CA ASN A 362 9.43 9.12 18.32
C ASN A 362 8.14 9.18 17.49
N LEU A 363 7.31 8.15 17.58
CA LEU A 363 6.05 8.02 16.81
C LEU A 363 5.08 9.18 17.07
N GLU A 364 4.98 9.64 18.32
CA GLU A 364 4.10 10.75 18.71
C GLU A 364 4.51 12.06 18.03
N LEU A 365 5.80 12.41 18.06
CA LEU A 365 6.31 13.61 17.40
C LEU A 365 6.21 13.50 15.87
N SER A 366 6.50 12.33 15.30
CA SER A 366 6.27 12.07 13.87
C SER A 366 4.82 12.33 13.48
N THR A 367 3.86 11.83 14.26
CA THR A 367 2.42 12.06 14.06
C THR A 367 2.09 13.55 14.13
N ALA A 368 2.54 14.23 15.19
CA ALA A 368 2.30 15.66 15.40
C ALA A 368 2.85 16.51 14.25
N LYS A 369 4.04 16.19 13.71
CA LYS A 369 4.65 16.91 12.58
C LYS A 369 3.90 16.73 11.27
N VAL A 370 3.36 15.55 11.00
CA VAL A 370 2.53 15.29 9.81
C VAL A 370 1.21 16.05 9.95
N LEU A 371 0.53 15.89 11.09
CA LEU A 371 -0.74 16.56 11.36
C LEU A 371 -0.62 18.09 11.32
N PHE A 372 0.44 18.65 11.89
CA PHE A 372 0.66 20.10 11.93
C PHE A 372 0.71 20.70 10.52
N LYS A 373 1.42 20.06 9.59
CA LYS A 373 1.52 20.50 8.19
C LYS A 373 0.18 20.35 7.46
N GLU A 374 -0.54 19.26 7.71
CA GLU A 374 -1.88 19.03 7.16
C GLU A 374 -2.89 20.10 7.61
N LEU A 375 -2.95 20.38 8.92
CA LEU A 375 -3.85 21.40 9.48
C LEU A 375 -3.52 22.80 8.98
N LEU A 376 -2.24 23.15 8.85
CA LEU A 376 -1.81 24.40 8.22
C LEU A 376 -2.33 24.49 6.78
N MET A 377 -2.15 23.43 5.99
CA MET A 377 -2.61 23.38 4.60
C MET A 377 -4.14 23.52 4.49
N LEU A 378 -4.90 22.80 5.33
CA LEU A 378 -6.36 22.90 5.39
C LEU A 378 -6.84 24.28 5.83
N ARG A 379 -6.17 24.90 6.82
CA ARG A 379 -6.47 26.27 7.22
C ARG A 379 -6.21 27.25 6.09
N PHE A 380 -5.08 27.12 5.40
CA PHE A 380 -4.79 27.98 4.26
C PHE A 380 -5.95 27.89 3.27
N TYR A 381 -6.41 26.69 2.95
CA TYR A 381 -7.54 26.49 2.07
C TYR A 381 -8.85 27.12 2.59
N ALA A 382 -9.15 26.96 3.88
CA ALA A 382 -10.35 27.51 4.53
C ALA A 382 -10.37 29.05 4.61
N GLU A 383 -9.20 29.68 4.70
CA GLU A 383 -9.04 31.12 4.90
C GLU A 383 -8.28 31.75 3.71
N PRO A 384 -8.97 32.18 2.63
CA PRO A 384 -8.33 32.71 1.42
C PRO A 384 -7.38 33.89 1.67
N GLU A 385 -7.75 34.77 2.60
CA GLU A 385 -6.97 35.96 2.99
C GLU A 385 -5.76 35.65 3.89
N TYR A 386 -5.67 34.43 4.43
CA TYR A 386 -4.55 34.05 5.28
C TYR A 386 -3.24 34.12 4.49
N GLY A 387 -2.23 34.74 5.10
CA GLY A 387 -0.90 34.87 4.52
C GLY A 387 -0.85 35.69 3.22
N ALA A 388 -1.87 36.51 2.93
CA ALA A 388 -1.89 37.37 1.74
C ALA A 388 -0.70 38.34 1.67
N GLY A 389 -0.07 38.65 2.82
CA GLY A 389 1.13 39.48 2.90
C GLY A 389 2.43 38.78 2.49
N PHE A 390 2.44 37.45 2.33
CA PHE A 390 3.61 36.70 1.83
C PHE A 390 3.44 36.48 0.32
N ALA A 391 4.04 37.38 -0.46
CA ALA A 391 3.92 37.44 -1.92
C ALA A 391 4.88 36.50 -2.65
N TYR A 392 5.88 35.94 -1.93
CA TYR A 392 7.01 35.21 -2.51
C TYR A 392 7.97 36.13 -3.28
N ASP A 393 8.13 37.38 -2.81
CA ASP A 393 9.05 38.34 -3.43
C ASP A 393 10.50 38.20 -2.94
N ASP A 394 11.38 39.10 -3.40
CA ASP A 394 12.79 39.11 -3.02
C ASP A 394 13.00 39.18 -1.49
N GLU A 395 12.24 40.02 -0.80
CA GLU A 395 12.41 40.23 0.63
C GLU A 395 11.90 39.02 1.42
N ASP A 396 10.74 38.48 1.03
CA ASP A 396 10.16 37.26 1.62
C ASP A 396 11.12 36.08 1.56
N ILE A 397 11.75 35.85 0.40
CA ILE A 397 12.65 34.71 0.19
C ILE A 397 13.98 34.92 0.93
N LEU A 398 14.55 36.12 0.88
CA LEU A 398 15.76 36.44 1.63
C LEU A 398 15.54 36.32 3.14
N ARG A 399 14.40 36.82 3.65
CA ARG A 399 14.01 36.68 5.06
C ARG A 399 13.89 35.22 5.44
N THR A 400 13.17 34.43 4.64
CA THR A 400 12.93 33.03 4.95
C THR A 400 14.23 32.22 4.95
N ARG A 401 15.14 32.46 4.00
CA ARG A 401 16.47 31.82 3.98
C ARG A 401 17.30 32.13 5.22
N ARG A 402 17.31 33.40 5.69
CA ARG A 402 17.98 33.78 6.95
C ARG A 402 17.38 33.05 8.15
N ASN A 403 16.05 32.98 8.21
CA ASN A 403 15.33 32.28 9.27
C ASN A 403 15.62 30.77 9.27
N GLU A 404 15.76 30.14 8.09
CA GLU A 404 16.12 28.72 7.95
C GLU A 404 17.53 28.43 8.47
N ASP A 405 18.52 29.25 8.11
CA ASP A 405 19.89 29.11 8.63
C ASP A 405 19.92 29.29 10.16
N ALA A 406 19.19 30.29 10.68
CA ALA A 406 19.06 30.50 12.12
C ALA A 406 18.43 29.30 12.83
N ALA A 407 17.31 28.78 12.30
CA ALA A 407 16.63 27.59 12.82
C ALA A 407 17.50 26.34 12.76
N ALA A 408 18.27 26.14 11.68
CA ALA A 408 19.16 24.99 11.56
C ALA A 408 20.32 25.05 12.58
N ARG A 409 20.81 26.25 12.91
CA ARG A 409 21.88 26.44 13.90
C ARG A 409 21.41 26.43 15.34
N ARG A 410 20.21 26.95 15.64
CA ARG A 410 19.77 27.23 17.02
C ARG A 410 18.48 26.52 17.40
N GLY A 411 17.89 25.76 16.47
CA GLY A 411 16.68 24.98 16.67
C GLY A 411 15.53 25.83 17.15
N ILE A 412 14.81 25.31 18.15
CA ILE A 412 13.62 25.94 18.72
C ILE A 412 13.90 27.28 19.43
N GLU A 413 15.17 27.54 19.77
CA GLU A 413 15.63 28.78 20.43
C GLU A 413 16.16 29.82 19.43
N ALA A 414 16.03 29.59 18.12
CA ALA A 414 16.49 30.55 17.12
C ALA A 414 15.61 31.81 17.13
N GLU A 415 16.24 32.98 17.01
CA GLU A 415 15.54 34.24 16.73
C GLU A 415 15.31 34.36 15.22
N LEU A 416 14.05 34.62 14.85
CA LEU A 416 13.58 34.80 13.49
C LEU A 416 13.07 36.22 13.29
N GLU A 417 13.01 36.63 12.03
CA GLU A 417 12.25 37.79 11.57
C GLU A 417 10.85 37.31 11.16
N HIS A 418 9.79 37.73 11.88
CA HIS A 418 8.43 37.25 11.66
C HIS A 418 7.93 37.63 10.25
N PRO A 419 7.34 36.68 9.49
CA PRO A 419 7.11 36.87 8.06
C PRO A 419 6.04 37.91 7.71
N ALA A 420 5.13 38.24 8.63
CA ALA A 420 4.04 39.18 8.34
C ALA A 420 4.35 40.65 8.68
N ASP A 421 5.21 40.91 9.66
CA ASP A 421 5.42 42.24 10.25
C ASP A 421 6.90 42.57 10.56
N GLY A 422 7.83 41.65 10.29
CA GLY A 422 9.27 41.85 10.44
C GLY A 422 9.78 41.92 11.87
N ARG A 423 8.92 41.71 12.89
CA ARG A 423 9.37 41.74 14.30
C ARG A 423 10.23 40.53 14.64
N THR A 424 11.14 40.69 15.59
CA THR A 424 11.89 39.56 16.14
C THR A 424 10.94 38.63 16.91
N ILE A 425 11.02 37.33 16.65
CA ILE A 425 10.26 36.28 17.32
C ILE A 425 11.12 35.03 17.41
N THR A 426 11.06 34.28 18.51
CA THR A 426 11.74 32.97 18.57
C THR A 426 10.95 31.92 17.80
N VAL A 427 11.62 30.86 17.33
CA VAL A 427 10.90 29.72 16.70
C VAL A 427 9.88 29.12 17.68
N ARG A 428 10.22 29.04 18.97
CA ARG A 428 9.34 28.61 20.06
C ARG A 428 8.04 29.41 20.11
N GLU A 429 8.14 30.73 20.16
CA GLU A 429 6.98 31.63 20.18
C GLU A 429 6.18 31.52 18.87
N TYR A 430 6.87 31.39 17.74
CA TYR A 430 6.22 31.26 16.45
C TYR A 430 5.46 29.94 16.29
N LEU A 431 6.04 28.82 16.75
CA LEU A 431 5.36 27.52 16.85
C LEU A 431 4.11 27.63 17.73
N GLY A 432 4.23 28.23 18.92
CA GLY A 432 3.10 28.44 19.83
C GLY A 432 1.99 29.29 19.21
N GLN A 433 2.36 30.33 18.45
CA GLN A 433 1.41 31.13 17.68
C GLN A 433 0.69 30.27 16.63
N GLN A 434 1.42 29.49 15.82
CA GLN A 434 0.80 28.65 14.79
C GLN A 434 -0.12 27.58 15.38
N LEU A 435 0.29 26.92 16.46
CA LEU A 435 -0.55 25.95 17.19
C LEU A 435 -1.83 26.60 17.70
N THR A 436 -1.74 27.80 18.27
CA THR A 436 -2.93 28.57 18.73
C THR A 436 -3.86 28.88 17.57
N GLU A 437 -3.32 29.23 16.42
CA GLU A 437 -4.12 29.62 15.26
C GLU A 437 -4.82 28.44 14.57
N ILE A 438 -4.24 27.22 14.58
CA ILE A 438 -4.88 26.00 14.05
C ILE A 438 -5.77 25.29 15.07
N GLU A 439 -5.70 25.66 16.35
CA GLU A 439 -6.43 25.03 17.45
C GLU A 439 -7.93 24.85 17.18
N PRO A 440 -8.67 25.86 16.67
CA PRO A 440 -10.10 25.71 16.42
C PRO A 440 -10.41 24.62 15.37
N LEU A 441 -9.56 24.48 14.35
CA LEU A 441 -9.69 23.45 13.32
C LEU A 441 -9.36 22.07 13.91
N ALA A 442 -8.28 21.96 14.70
CA ALA A 442 -7.89 20.71 15.37
C ALA A 442 -9.00 20.20 16.30
N GLN A 443 -9.62 21.11 17.07
CA GLN A 443 -10.76 20.79 17.95
C GLN A 443 -11.99 20.33 17.15
N ALA A 444 -12.30 21.01 16.05
CA ALA A 444 -13.42 20.63 15.20
C ALA A 444 -13.21 19.27 14.52
N LEU A 445 -11.97 18.90 14.20
CA LEU A 445 -11.61 17.60 13.64
C LEU A 445 -11.38 16.51 14.69
N GLY A 446 -11.34 16.84 15.99
CA GLY A 446 -11.13 15.88 17.08
C GLY A 446 -9.70 15.35 17.23
N VAL A 447 -8.70 16.08 16.70
CA VAL A 447 -7.29 15.64 16.62
C VAL A 447 -6.35 16.45 17.53
N THR A 448 -6.91 17.14 18.51
CA THR A 448 -6.21 18.07 19.42
C THR A 448 -5.08 17.39 20.21
N GLU A 449 -5.26 16.16 20.64
CA GLU A 449 -4.30 15.43 21.46
C GLU A 449 -3.03 15.04 20.68
N GLU A 450 -3.15 14.82 19.37
CA GLU A 450 -2.02 14.44 18.50
C GLU A 450 -0.99 15.57 18.32
N LEU A 451 -1.34 16.82 18.66
CA LEU A 451 -0.43 17.97 18.61
C LEU A 451 0.38 18.18 19.89
N GLU A 452 0.15 17.38 20.94
CA GLU A 452 0.76 17.60 22.25
C GLU A 452 2.30 17.65 22.24
N PRO A 453 3.02 16.79 21.50
CA PRO A 453 4.49 16.88 21.44
C PRO A 453 4.99 18.26 20.96
N LEU A 454 4.28 18.90 20.04
CA LEU A 454 4.62 20.24 19.56
C LEU A 454 4.24 21.32 20.56
N ARG A 455 3.17 21.14 21.35
CA ARG A 455 2.81 22.05 22.43
C ARG A 455 3.78 22.00 23.59
N GLU A 456 4.26 20.81 23.95
CA GLU A 456 5.35 20.66 24.91
C GLU A 456 6.59 21.42 24.42
N MET A 457 6.94 21.26 23.14
CA MET A 457 8.03 22.01 22.52
C MET A 457 7.77 23.51 22.44
N ALA A 458 6.53 23.99 22.33
CA ALA A 458 6.24 25.42 22.45
C ALA A 458 6.37 25.89 23.91
N GLY A 459 5.96 25.07 24.87
CA GLY A 459 5.88 25.37 26.31
C GLY A 459 7.18 25.27 27.11
N GLY A 460 8.29 24.90 26.49
CA GLY A 460 9.62 24.82 27.14
C GLY A 460 10.40 23.53 26.83
N GLY A 461 9.76 22.59 26.15
CA GLY A 461 10.34 21.31 25.75
C GLY A 461 11.52 21.44 24.79
N LYS A 462 12.32 20.38 24.71
CA LYS A 462 13.45 20.26 23.79
C LYS A 462 12.98 19.67 22.47
N ASN A 463 13.58 20.10 21.38
CA ASN A 463 13.53 19.38 20.11
C ASN A 463 14.46 18.13 20.15
N PRO A 464 14.43 17.25 19.13
CA PRO A 464 15.24 16.03 19.12
C PRO A 464 16.76 16.29 19.27
N ALA A 465 17.33 17.29 18.60
CA ALA A 465 18.74 17.66 18.74
C ALA A 465 19.08 18.10 20.17
N GLY A 466 18.21 18.87 20.83
CA GLY A 466 18.34 19.22 22.24
C GLY A 466 18.25 18.01 23.16
N ALA A 467 17.38 17.04 22.85
CA ALA A 467 17.27 15.77 23.57
C ALA A 467 18.56 14.92 23.41
N ILE A 468 19.08 14.78 22.19
CA ILE A 468 20.34 14.10 21.90
C ILE A 468 21.50 14.76 22.64
N ARG A 469 21.63 16.09 22.59
CA ARG A 469 22.67 16.81 23.34
C ARG A 469 22.58 16.54 24.84
N ALA A 470 21.39 16.60 25.42
CA ALA A 470 21.20 16.30 26.83
C ALA A 470 21.54 14.84 27.16
N TRP A 471 21.15 13.90 26.29
CA TRP A 471 21.43 12.48 26.44
C TRP A 471 22.93 12.19 26.46
N VAL A 472 23.69 12.76 25.51
CA VAL A 472 25.16 12.64 25.44
C VAL A 472 25.79 13.27 26.68
N MET A 473 25.42 14.51 27.00
CA MET A 473 26.03 15.26 28.09
C MET A 473 25.83 14.63 29.47
N ASN A 474 24.72 13.92 29.67
CA ASN A 474 24.44 13.22 30.93
C ASN A 474 25.22 11.91 31.07
N ARG A 475 25.70 11.32 29.96
CA ARG A 475 26.42 10.03 29.94
C ARG A 475 27.93 10.17 29.77
N LEU A 476 28.42 11.34 29.36
CA LEU A 476 29.86 11.63 29.34
C LEU A 476 30.42 11.63 30.78
N ALA A 477 31.32 10.69 31.06
CA ALA A 477 32.05 10.62 32.33
C ALA A 477 33.36 11.42 32.27
N GLY A 478 33.72 12.11 33.37
CA GLY A 478 35.01 12.81 33.50
C GLY A 478 35.07 14.20 32.84
N GLU A 479 36.29 14.68 32.56
CA GLU A 479 36.51 15.96 31.89
C GLU A 479 36.11 15.90 30.41
N LYS A 480 35.28 16.85 29.98
CA LYS A 480 34.78 16.95 28.61
C LYS A 480 35.92 17.39 27.69
N ARG A 481 36.43 16.47 26.86
CA ARG A 481 37.41 16.78 25.82
C ARG A 481 36.75 17.70 24.78
N LYS A 482 37.22 18.94 24.72
CA LYS A 482 36.79 19.92 23.72
C LYS A 482 37.62 19.76 22.45
N ALA A 483 36.94 19.81 21.32
CA ALA A 483 37.57 19.91 20.02
C ALA A 483 38.01 21.36 19.74
N PRO A 484 38.96 21.60 18.81
CA PRO A 484 39.40 22.95 18.42
C PRO A 484 38.25 23.89 18.03
N GLY A 485 37.21 23.38 17.36
CA GLY A 485 36.00 24.11 16.98
C GLY A 485 35.03 24.40 18.13
N GLY A 486 35.35 23.98 19.36
CA GLY A 486 34.52 24.19 20.54
C GLY A 486 33.47 23.10 20.78
N GLY A 487 33.31 22.16 19.84
CA GLY A 487 32.48 20.97 20.01
C GLY A 487 33.00 20.03 21.09
N ILE A 488 32.15 19.10 21.53
CA ILE A 488 32.50 18.11 22.56
C ILE A 488 32.74 16.76 21.87
N VAL A 489 33.90 16.17 22.08
CA VAL A 489 34.22 14.86 21.49
C VAL A 489 33.31 13.78 22.06
N VAL A 490 32.66 13.01 21.20
CA VAL A 490 31.73 11.93 21.56
C VAL A 490 32.43 10.59 21.39
N PRO A 491 32.59 9.79 22.46
CA PRO A 491 33.20 8.46 22.36
C PRO A 491 32.39 7.53 21.45
N SER A 492 33.07 6.69 20.66
CA SER A 492 32.43 5.71 19.76
C SER A 492 31.52 4.72 20.48
N GLN A 493 31.88 4.32 21.71
CA GLN A 493 31.03 3.46 22.53
C GLN A 493 29.66 4.11 22.81
N LEU A 494 29.66 5.41 23.13
CA LEU A 494 28.43 6.15 23.42
C LEU A 494 27.55 6.31 22.17
N LEU A 495 28.16 6.46 20.99
CA LEU A 495 27.44 6.44 19.71
C LEU A 495 26.79 5.07 19.47
N GLY A 496 27.49 3.97 19.74
CA GLY A 496 26.92 2.62 19.66
C GLY A 496 25.69 2.43 20.57
N GLU A 497 25.79 2.90 21.82
CA GLU A 497 24.68 2.88 22.78
C GLU A 497 23.46 3.68 22.29
N TRP A 498 23.67 4.80 21.59
CA TRP A 498 22.60 5.62 21.01
C TRP A 498 21.83 4.86 19.92
N PHE A 499 22.54 4.19 19.00
CA PHE A 499 21.88 3.34 17.98
C PHE A 499 21.16 2.14 18.61
N ASP A 500 21.67 1.56 19.69
CA ASP A 500 21.02 0.47 20.43
C ASP A 500 19.76 0.92 21.16
N GLU A 501 19.74 2.14 21.70
CA GLU A 501 18.56 2.74 22.32
C GLU A 501 17.49 3.04 21.27
N ARG A 502 17.89 3.60 20.11
CA ARG A 502 16.98 3.82 18.98
C ARG A 502 16.33 2.52 18.50
N ARG A 503 17.12 1.45 18.33
CA ARG A 503 16.58 0.13 17.95
C ARG A 503 15.52 -0.38 18.92
N ARG A 504 15.72 -0.20 20.23
CA ARG A 504 14.75 -0.61 21.25
C ARG A 504 13.50 0.26 21.25
N GLU A 505 13.64 1.55 21.01
CA GLU A 505 12.52 2.48 20.88
C GLU A 505 11.65 2.11 19.67
N VAL A 506 12.26 1.94 18.48
CA VAL A 506 11.55 1.52 17.27
C VAL A 506 10.86 0.17 17.49
N ALA A 507 11.53 -0.80 18.10
CA ALA A 507 10.93 -2.10 18.40
C ALA A 507 9.68 -1.99 19.30
N LYS A 508 9.72 -1.13 20.32
CA LYS A 508 8.59 -0.88 21.21
C LYS A 508 7.41 -0.26 20.46
N GLU A 509 7.67 0.75 19.64
CA GLU A 509 6.61 1.45 18.90
C GLU A 509 5.99 0.57 17.81
N VAL A 510 6.81 -0.22 17.11
CA VAL A 510 6.33 -1.24 16.17
C VAL A 510 5.41 -2.25 16.87
N GLY A 511 5.77 -2.66 18.10
CA GLY A 511 4.89 -3.48 18.95
C GLY A 511 3.55 -2.80 19.25
N SER A 512 3.59 -1.54 19.70
CA SER A 512 2.39 -0.76 20.01
C SER A 512 1.48 -0.52 18.79
N ILE A 513 2.05 -0.31 17.60
CA ILE A 513 1.28 -0.22 16.36
C ILE A 513 0.58 -1.56 16.06
N ALA A 514 1.30 -2.67 16.22
CA ALA A 514 0.77 -4.01 15.95
C ALA A 514 -0.29 -4.49 16.94
N GLU A 515 -0.35 -3.91 18.14
CA GLU A 515 -1.29 -4.23 19.21
C GLU A 515 -2.58 -3.40 19.17
N ALA A 516 -2.67 -2.37 18.32
CA ALA A 516 -3.79 -1.43 18.28
C ALA A 516 -4.36 -1.22 16.86
N PRO A 517 -4.73 -2.28 16.11
CA PRO A 517 -5.24 -2.17 14.74
C PRO A 517 -6.46 -1.23 14.62
N GLU A 518 -7.35 -1.24 15.61
CA GLU A 518 -8.54 -0.40 15.69
C GLU A 518 -8.23 1.11 15.72
N SER A 519 -7.02 1.48 16.16
CA SER A 519 -6.58 2.89 16.18
C SER A 519 -6.29 3.47 14.80
N PHE A 520 -6.31 2.66 13.74
CA PHE A 520 -5.93 3.06 12.39
C PHE A 520 -7.06 2.94 11.35
N GLY A 521 -8.26 2.50 11.73
CA GLY A 521 -9.43 2.47 10.85
C GLY A 521 -9.18 1.81 9.50
N SER A 522 -9.62 2.46 8.42
CA SER A 522 -9.45 2.00 7.03
C SER A 522 -7.99 1.92 6.58
N ASP A 523 -7.13 2.79 7.12
CA ASP A 523 -5.68 2.79 6.84
C ASP A 523 -4.98 1.52 7.37
N TRP A 524 -5.57 0.78 8.32
CA TRP A 524 -4.99 -0.47 8.81
C TRP A 524 -4.70 -1.46 7.68
N THR A 525 -5.50 -1.48 6.62
CA THR A 525 -5.27 -2.30 5.42
C THR A 525 -3.91 -2.07 4.77
N LYS A 526 -3.31 -0.89 4.93
CA LYS A 526 -1.98 -0.52 4.42
C LYS A 526 -0.85 -0.86 5.40
N LEU A 527 -1.15 -0.93 6.69
CA LEU A 527 -0.21 -1.22 7.78
C LEU A 527 -0.11 -2.72 8.07
N ALA A 528 -1.24 -3.44 8.01
CA ALA A 528 -1.34 -4.85 8.32
C ALA A 528 -0.33 -5.73 7.55
N PRO A 529 -0.10 -5.54 6.23
CA PRO A 529 0.90 -6.32 5.51
C PRO A 529 2.31 -6.14 6.06
N LEU A 530 2.67 -4.93 6.51
CA LEU A 530 3.98 -4.66 7.12
C LEU A 530 4.11 -5.32 8.50
N VAL A 531 3.04 -5.28 9.31
CA VAL A 531 2.99 -5.94 10.62
C VAL A 531 3.11 -7.45 10.48
N LEU A 532 2.39 -8.04 9.53
CA LEU A 532 2.46 -9.46 9.22
C LEU A 532 3.86 -9.86 8.72
N GLY A 533 4.43 -9.09 7.79
CA GLY A 533 5.79 -9.31 7.30
C GLY A 533 6.85 -9.21 8.39
N LEU A 534 6.73 -8.25 9.32
CA LEU A 534 7.62 -8.15 10.49
C LEU A 534 7.47 -9.32 11.47
N ARG A 535 6.24 -9.81 11.70
CA ARG A 535 6.01 -11.02 12.51
C ARG A 535 6.68 -12.24 11.87
N GLU A 536 6.50 -12.40 10.57
CA GLU A 536 7.11 -13.49 9.80
C GLU A 536 8.64 -13.45 9.85
N LEU A 537 9.24 -12.28 9.60
CA LEU A 537 10.69 -12.09 9.70
C LEU A 537 11.18 -12.45 11.11
N GLY A 538 10.47 -12.00 12.15
CA GLY A 538 10.80 -12.30 13.54
C GLY A 538 10.71 -13.79 13.89
N ASP A 539 9.70 -14.50 13.34
CA ASP A 539 9.49 -15.93 13.54
C ASP A 539 10.56 -16.77 12.82
N GLN A 540 10.92 -16.41 11.59
CA GLN A 540 12.01 -17.06 10.84
C GLN A 540 13.38 -16.78 11.45
N ARG A 541 13.55 -15.61 12.07
CA ARG A 541 14.83 -15.11 12.58
C ARG A 541 14.71 -14.60 14.02
N PRO A 542 14.73 -15.50 15.03
CA PRO A 542 14.58 -15.14 16.43
C PRO A 542 15.68 -14.25 17.03
N SER A 543 16.66 -13.78 16.27
CA SER A 543 17.71 -12.84 16.70
C SER A 543 17.44 -11.40 16.29
N MET A 544 16.39 -11.13 15.51
CA MET A 544 16.13 -9.79 14.97
C MET A 544 15.82 -8.76 16.06
N PRO A 545 16.30 -7.51 15.90
CA PRO A 545 16.19 -6.45 16.90
C PRO A 545 14.76 -5.91 17.07
N VAL A 546 13.99 -5.83 15.99
CA VAL A 546 12.59 -5.43 16.02
C VAL A 546 11.76 -6.71 16.00
N ARG A 547 10.91 -6.89 17.01
CA ARG A 547 10.02 -8.06 17.07
C ARG A 547 8.62 -7.61 17.33
N VAL A 548 7.75 -8.00 16.42
CA VAL A 548 6.32 -7.98 16.68
C VAL A 548 5.98 -9.33 17.31
N GLY A 549 5.55 -9.33 18.57
CA GLY A 549 5.04 -10.55 19.19
C GLY A 549 3.82 -11.07 18.42
N ARG A 550 3.61 -12.39 18.41
CA ARG A 550 2.28 -12.93 18.13
C ARG A 550 1.34 -12.30 19.16
N GLY A 551 0.34 -11.55 18.69
CA GLY A 551 -0.56 -10.82 19.57
C GLY A 551 -1.07 -11.75 20.66
N LYS A 552 -0.84 -11.41 21.93
CA LYS A 552 -1.20 -12.28 23.05
C LYS A 552 -2.71 -12.40 23.27
N ASP A 553 -3.51 -11.52 22.66
CA ASP A 553 -4.89 -11.32 23.06
C ASP A 553 -5.82 -11.24 21.85
N SER A 554 -6.20 -12.37 21.25
CA SER A 554 -7.53 -12.37 20.61
C SER A 554 -8.41 -13.53 20.98
N PHE A 555 -7.85 -14.70 21.35
CA PHE A 555 -8.67 -15.82 21.84
C PHE A 555 -7.98 -16.60 22.94
N VAL A 556 -8.13 -16.17 24.19
CA VAL A 556 -7.85 -17.02 25.35
C VAL A 556 -9.19 -17.58 25.81
N VAL A 557 -9.48 -18.84 25.48
CA VAL A 557 -10.62 -19.56 26.05
C VAL A 557 -10.12 -20.37 27.24
N GLU A 558 -10.46 -19.94 28.45
CA GLU A 558 -10.10 -20.66 29.67
C GLU A 558 -10.71 -22.07 29.66
N GLY A 559 -9.88 -23.09 29.92
CA GLY A 559 -10.33 -24.49 30.03
C GLY A 559 -10.33 -25.30 28.73
N VAL A 560 -9.92 -24.73 27.60
CA VAL A 560 -9.80 -25.42 26.31
C VAL A 560 -8.37 -25.94 26.12
N GLY A 561 -8.22 -27.15 25.54
CA GLY A 561 -6.91 -27.76 25.30
C GLY A 561 -6.09 -27.01 24.24
N ASP A 562 -4.75 -27.02 24.40
CA ASP A 562 -3.76 -26.32 23.56
C ASP A 562 -4.03 -26.41 22.05
N ARG A 563 -4.42 -27.61 21.56
CA ARG A 563 -4.69 -27.84 20.13
C ARG A 563 -5.95 -27.15 19.62
N THR A 564 -6.99 -27.10 20.43
CA THR A 564 -8.21 -26.40 20.04
C THR A 564 -7.97 -24.90 20.01
N SER A 565 -7.17 -24.37 20.94
CA SER A 565 -6.73 -22.98 20.90
C SER A 565 -5.90 -22.67 19.64
N GLU A 566 -5.01 -23.56 19.25
CA GLU A 566 -4.21 -23.43 18.03
C GLU A 566 -5.07 -23.40 16.76
N VAL A 567 -6.06 -24.29 16.66
CA VAL A 567 -7.03 -24.30 15.56
C VAL A 567 -7.84 -23.01 15.55
N LEU A 568 -8.32 -22.54 16.71
CA LEU A 568 -9.09 -21.30 16.83
C LEU A 568 -8.29 -20.08 16.42
N HIS A 569 -7.01 -19.99 16.80
CA HIS A 569 -6.12 -18.90 16.40
C HIS A 569 -5.92 -18.88 14.89
N LEU A 570 -5.58 -20.02 14.30
CA LEU A 570 -5.37 -20.12 12.86
C LEU A 570 -6.65 -19.87 12.07
N ALA A 571 -7.79 -20.39 12.54
CA ALA A 571 -9.09 -20.14 11.92
C ALA A 571 -9.45 -18.65 11.97
N ALA A 572 -9.19 -17.98 13.10
CA ALA A 572 -9.42 -16.55 13.24
C ALA A 572 -8.52 -15.72 12.31
N ASP A 573 -7.25 -16.07 12.18
CA ASP A 573 -6.34 -15.39 11.25
C ASP A 573 -6.79 -15.57 9.80
N LEU A 574 -7.28 -16.76 9.43
CA LEU A 574 -7.89 -16.99 8.12
C LEU A 574 -9.16 -16.14 7.93
N VAL A 575 -10.03 -16.04 8.95
CA VAL A 575 -11.28 -15.25 8.91
C VAL A 575 -10.99 -13.76 8.69
N ARG A 576 -9.91 -13.24 9.30
CA ARG A 576 -9.48 -11.84 9.14
C ARG A 576 -9.09 -11.46 7.73
N ILE A 577 -8.78 -12.43 6.87
CA ILE A 577 -8.47 -12.20 5.46
C ILE A 577 -9.78 -12.26 4.67
N PRO A 578 -10.31 -11.13 4.15
CA PRO A 578 -11.60 -11.10 3.47
C PRO A 578 -11.48 -11.59 2.02
N SER A 579 -11.24 -12.89 1.84
CA SER A 579 -11.08 -13.59 0.57
C SER A 579 -12.41 -13.78 -0.19
N VAL A 580 -13.08 -12.67 -0.52
CA VAL A 580 -14.45 -12.67 -1.08
C VAL A 580 -14.46 -13.01 -2.58
N THR A 581 -15.32 -13.94 -2.99
CA THR A 581 -15.52 -14.39 -4.38
C THR A 581 -17.01 -14.48 -4.73
N ASN A 582 -17.32 -14.86 -5.97
CA ASN A 582 -18.67 -15.10 -6.50
C ASN A 582 -19.64 -13.92 -6.35
N CYS A 583 -19.15 -12.71 -6.61
CA CYS A 583 -19.99 -11.51 -6.60
C CYS A 583 -19.42 -10.41 -7.51
N ALA A 584 -20.10 -9.27 -7.64
CA ALA A 584 -19.59 -8.16 -8.45
C ALA A 584 -18.32 -7.51 -7.85
N ASP A 585 -18.13 -7.64 -6.54
CA ASP A 585 -17.11 -6.96 -5.75
C ASP A 585 -16.13 -7.98 -5.13
N GLU A 586 -15.63 -8.91 -5.95
CA GLU A 586 -14.64 -9.90 -5.51
C GLU A 586 -13.36 -9.21 -5.00
N ARG A 587 -12.77 -9.76 -3.93
CA ARG A 587 -11.54 -9.28 -3.30
C ARG A 587 -10.37 -10.19 -3.67
N ILE A 588 -10.08 -10.29 -4.97
CA ILE A 588 -9.11 -11.24 -5.52
C ILE A 588 -7.72 -11.09 -4.89
N ASP A 589 -7.27 -9.87 -4.64
CA ASP A 589 -6.03 -9.58 -3.92
C ASP A 589 -5.97 -10.25 -2.53
N GLN A 590 -7.12 -10.31 -1.84
CA GLN A 590 -7.26 -10.95 -0.53
C GLN A 590 -7.31 -12.48 -0.66
N VAL A 591 -7.85 -13.01 -1.75
CA VAL A 591 -7.78 -14.44 -2.08
C VAL A 591 -6.31 -14.88 -2.29
N PHE A 592 -5.52 -14.09 -3.02
CA PHE A 592 -4.06 -14.29 -3.14
C PHE A 592 -3.33 -14.14 -1.81
N SER A 593 -3.69 -13.14 -1.01
CA SER A 593 -3.11 -12.96 0.33
C SER A 593 -3.39 -14.15 1.24
N CYS A 594 -4.59 -14.73 1.18
CA CYS A 594 -4.97 -15.92 1.94
C CYS A 594 -4.19 -17.16 1.47
N ALA A 595 -4.07 -17.37 0.16
CA ALA A 595 -3.25 -18.45 -0.39
C ALA A 595 -1.78 -18.34 0.03
N GLY A 596 -1.22 -17.12 -0.01
CA GLY A 596 0.15 -16.85 0.45
C GLY A 596 0.32 -17.15 1.94
N PHE A 597 -0.62 -16.71 2.78
CA PHE A 597 -0.64 -17.00 4.21
C PHE A 597 -0.66 -18.52 4.49
N VAL A 598 -1.57 -19.25 3.85
CA VAL A 598 -1.71 -20.70 3.99
C VAL A 598 -0.45 -21.43 3.52
N ALA A 599 0.07 -21.07 2.35
CA ALA A 599 1.25 -21.70 1.77
C ALA A 599 2.48 -21.50 2.64
N ASN A 600 2.67 -20.29 3.17
CA ASN A 600 3.78 -19.98 4.05
C ASN A 600 3.69 -20.76 5.36
N GLN A 601 2.51 -20.76 6.01
CA GLN A 601 2.30 -21.49 7.25
C GLN A 601 2.63 -22.99 7.10
N LEU A 602 2.10 -23.62 6.04
CA LEU A 602 2.35 -25.04 5.75
C LEU A 602 3.84 -25.30 5.45
N SER A 603 4.51 -24.39 4.74
CA SER A 603 5.95 -24.51 4.41
C SER A 603 6.83 -24.41 5.66
N CYS A 604 6.56 -23.43 6.53
CA CYS A 604 7.24 -23.27 7.81
C CYS A 604 7.05 -24.49 8.73
N ASP A 605 5.92 -25.16 8.61
CA ASP A 605 5.58 -26.37 9.36
C ASP A 605 6.28 -27.64 8.81
N GLY A 606 7.13 -27.50 7.80
CA GLY A 606 7.99 -28.57 7.27
C GLY A 606 7.34 -29.42 6.17
N LEU A 607 6.25 -28.93 5.56
CA LEU A 607 5.58 -29.59 4.44
C LEU A 607 6.15 -29.10 3.10
N ASP A 608 6.04 -29.95 2.07
CA ASP A 608 6.34 -29.56 0.70
C ASP A 608 5.11 -28.91 0.08
N VAL A 609 5.22 -27.63 -0.28
CA VAL A 609 4.10 -26.78 -0.68
C VAL A 609 4.29 -26.27 -2.10
N ARG A 610 3.25 -26.41 -2.92
CA ARG A 610 3.16 -25.87 -4.26
C ARG A 610 1.96 -24.94 -4.37
N VAL A 611 2.21 -23.71 -4.82
CA VAL A 611 1.16 -22.74 -5.13
C VAL A 611 0.89 -22.72 -6.64
N PHE A 612 -0.38 -22.68 -7.01
CA PHE A 612 -0.87 -22.53 -8.37
C PHE A 612 -1.50 -21.15 -8.50
N ASP A 613 -0.73 -20.18 -8.98
CA ASP A 613 -1.04 -18.74 -8.94
C ASP A 613 -1.08 -18.07 -10.32
N ARG A 614 -0.86 -18.83 -11.40
CA ARG A 614 -0.82 -18.31 -12.79
C ARG A 614 -2.21 -17.99 -13.37
N GLY A 615 -3.27 -18.21 -12.58
CA GLY A 615 -4.66 -18.04 -12.95
C GLY A 615 -5.32 -16.85 -12.27
N ARG A 616 -6.65 -16.71 -12.47
CA ARG A 616 -7.45 -15.70 -11.76
C ARG A 616 -7.56 -15.98 -10.26
N TYR A 617 -7.58 -17.26 -9.88
CA TYR A 617 -7.71 -17.71 -8.51
C TYR A 617 -6.55 -18.64 -8.14
N PRO A 618 -5.94 -18.44 -6.95
CA PRO A 618 -4.85 -19.28 -6.47
C PRO A 618 -5.35 -20.60 -5.87
N ALA A 619 -4.48 -21.62 -5.89
CA ALA A 619 -4.64 -22.84 -5.11
C ALA A 619 -3.32 -23.26 -4.44
N VAL A 620 -3.40 -23.98 -3.33
CA VAL A 620 -2.25 -24.45 -2.55
C VAL A 620 -2.34 -25.96 -2.39
N LEU A 621 -1.29 -26.67 -2.81
CA LEU A 621 -1.12 -28.10 -2.59
C LEU A 621 0.03 -28.31 -1.59
N ALA A 622 -0.24 -28.98 -0.47
CA ALA A 622 0.77 -29.37 0.51
C ALA A 622 0.87 -30.88 0.68
N SER A 623 2.08 -31.38 0.85
CA SER A 623 2.37 -32.81 1.01
C SER A 623 3.46 -33.06 2.05
N PHE A 624 3.51 -34.28 2.58
CA PHE A 624 4.66 -34.70 3.36
C PHE A 624 5.80 -35.06 2.40
N SER A 625 7.01 -34.58 2.67
CA SER A 625 8.18 -34.48 1.77
C SER A 625 8.83 -35.80 1.29
N ASP A 626 8.10 -36.92 1.22
CA ASP A 626 8.65 -38.26 0.93
C ASP A 626 8.42 -38.79 -0.49
N GLY A 627 7.88 -37.98 -1.41
CA GLY A 627 7.73 -38.35 -2.83
C GLY A 627 6.81 -39.56 -3.07
N ARG A 628 6.06 -40.01 -2.07
CA ARG A 628 4.98 -40.98 -2.28
C ARG A 628 3.80 -40.22 -2.87
N ALA A 629 3.28 -40.73 -3.98
CA ALA A 629 1.96 -40.34 -4.47
C ALA A 629 0.93 -40.56 -3.35
N ALA A 630 0.56 -39.50 -2.63
CA ALA A 630 -0.47 -39.58 -1.62
C ALA A 630 -1.74 -40.11 -2.28
N SER A 631 -2.32 -41.16 -1.72
CA SER A 631 -3.53 -41.77 -2.26
C SER A 631 -4.78 -41.01 -1.84
N ILE A 632 -4.69 -40.21 -0.76
CA ILE A 632 -5.79 -39.46 -0.18
C ILE A 632 -5.47 -37.97 -0.24
N THR A 633 -6.44 -37.15 -0.65
CA THR A 633 -6.32 -35.69 -0.65
C THR A 633 -7.41 -35.09 0.24
N LEU A 634 -6.99 -34.36 1.28
CA LEU A 634 -7.86 -33.49 2.05
C LEU A 634 -8.14 -32.24 1.21
N CYS A 635 -9.40 -31.88 1.08
CA CYS A 635 -9.83 -30.79 0.22
C CYS A 635 -10.51 -29.71 1.04
N GLY A 636 -10.23 -28.46 0.68
CA GLY A 636 -10.94 -27.32 1.20
C GLY A 636 -10.80 -26.07 0.36
N HIS A 637 -11.42 -25.00 0.83
CA HIS A 637 -11.37 -23.69 0.21
C HIS A 637 -11.20 -22.61 1.27
N PHE A 638 -10.64 -21.48 0.85
CA PHE A 638 -10.43 -20.34 1.73
C PHE A 638 -11.13 -19.08 1.24
N ASP A 639 -11.74 -19.11 0.05
CA ASP A 639 -12.64 -18.05 -0.40
C ASP A 639 -13.98 -18.11 0.31
N VAL A 640 -14.72 -17.00 0.28
CA VAL A 640 -16.01 -16.86 0.95
C VAL A 640 -16.98 -16.09 0.06
N VAL A 641 -18.28 -16.40 0.15
CA VAL A 641 -19.33 -15.58 -0.46
C VAL A 641 -19.28 -14.11 0.00
N ARG A 642 -19.93 -13.26 -0.81
CA ARG A 642 -20.23 -11.86 -0.49
C ARG A 642 -20.71 -11.70 0.98
N PRO A 643 -20.05 -10.85 1.79
CA PRO A 643 -20.54 -10.52 3.11
C PRO A 643 -21.82 -9.67 3.01
N GLU A 644 -22.58 -9.57 4.10
CA GLU A 644 -23.52 -8.44 4.25
C GLU A 644 -22.74 -7.10 4.15
N PRO A 645 -23.41 -5.94 4.02
CA PRO A 645 -22.76 -4.60 3.94
C PRO A 645 -22.07 -4.17 5.25
N ASP A 646 -21.34 -5.08 5.89
CA ASP A 646 -20.71 -4.97 7.19
C ASP A 646 -19.45 -5.86 7.20
N ASP A 647 -18.29 -5.22 7.14
CA ASP A 647 -16.99 -5.88 7.19
C ASP A 647 -16.60 -6.34 8.62
N SER A 648 -17.39 -6.01 9.65
CA SER A 648 -17.19 -6.56 11.01
C SER A 648 -17.29 -8.08 11.05
N GLN A 649 -17.86 -8.70 10.02
CA GLN A 649 -17.89 -10.16 9.86
C GLN A 649 -16.50 -10.76 9.65
N PHE A 650 -15.50 -9.97 9.27
CA PHE A 650 -14.10 -10.39 9.21
C PHE A 650 -13.34 -10.10 10.52
N ASP A 651 -14.02 -9.58 11.54
CA ASP A 651 -13.49 -9.53 12.91
C ASP A 651 -13.94 -10.78 13.68
N PRO A 652 -13.07 -11.80 13.80
CA PRO A 652 -13.44 -13.04 14.46
C PRO A 652 -13.77 -12.79 15.93
N ARG A 653 -14.85 -13.38 16.42
CA ARG A 653 -15.26 -13.26 17.83
C ARG A 653 -15.69 -14.61 18.38
N ILE A 654 -15.32 -14.90 19.62
CA ILE A 654 -15.88 -16.06 20.33
C ILE A 654 -17.09 -15.59 21.11
N GLN A 655 -18.25 -16.21 20.85
CA GLN A 655 -19.46 -15.98 21.63
C GLN A 655 -20.03 -17.33 22.06
N GLY A 656 -19.94 -17.60 23.36
CA GLY A 656 -20.22 -18.93 23.89
C GLY A 656 -19.24 -19.95 23.32
N ASP A 657 -19.77 -21.06 22.80
CA ASP A 657 -18.99 -22.17 22.25
C ASP A 657 -18.68 -22.03 20.74
N TYR A 658 -18.99 -20.87 20.14
CA TYR A 658 -18.88 -20.65 18.70
C TYR A 658 -17.84 -19.57 18.36
N LEU A 659 -17.04 -19.85 17.33
CA LEU A 659 -16.27 -18.85 16.60
C LEU A 659 -17.18 -18.23 15.53
N TRP A 660 -17.41 -16.92 15.65
CA TRP A 660 -18.19 -16.15 14.71
C TRP A 660 -17.27 -15.37 13.79
N GLY A 661 -17.57 -15.41 12.51
CA GLY A 661 -16.90 -14.67 11.46
C GLY A 661 -17.21 -15.26 10.08
N ARG A 662 -17.04 -14.47 9.03
CA ARG A 662 -17.29 -14.89 7.65
C ARG A 662 -16.29 -15.97 7.26
N GLY A 663 -16.83 -17.11 6.86
CA GLY A 663 -16.07 -18.30 6.53
C GLY A 663 -15.62 -19.14 7.73
N ALA A 664 -16.01 -18.79 8.96
CA ALA A 664 -15.66 -19.59 10.13
C ALA A 664 -16.25 -21.01 10.04
N ALA A 665 -17.53 -21.13 9.67
CA ALA A 665 -18.17 -22.42 9.45
C ALA A 665 -17.78 -23.05 8.10
N ASP A 666 -17.79 -22.24 7.03
CA ASP A 666 -17.55 -22.67 5.64
C ASP A 666 -16.44 -21.82 4.98
N MET A 667 -15.19 -22.27 4.98
CA MET A 667 -14.72 -23.48 5.67
C MET A 667 -13.38 -23.32 6.40
N LYS A 668 -13.06 -22.09 6.80
CA LYS A 668 -11.75 -21.71 7.35
C LYS A 668 -11.39 -22.43 8.66
N THR A 669 -12.36 -22.83 9.49
CA THR A 669 -12.07 -23.64 10.68
C THR A 669 -11.61 -25.05 10.33
N VAL A 670 -12.14 -25.65 9.26
CA VAL A 670 -11.71 -26.98 8.81
C VAL A 670 -10.36 -26.90 8.11
N VAL A 671 -10.13 -25.85 7.32
CA VAL A 671 -8.79 -25.54 6.77
C VAL A 671 -7.75 -25.44 7.88
N ALA A 672 -8.02 -24.65 8.93
CA ALA A 672 -7.14 -24.53 10.07
C ALA A 672 -6.91 -25.89 10.77
N SER A 673 -7.95 -26.70 10.91
CA SER A 673 -7.86 -28.04 11.50
C SER A 673 -6.94 -28.97 10.71
N TYR A 674 -7.02 -28.96 9.38
CA TYR A 674 -6.13 -29.72 8.50
C TYR A 674 -4.67 -29.25 8.63
N MET A 675 -4.44 -27.93 8.59
CA MET A 675 -3.11 -27.34 8.72
C MET A 675 -2.44 -27.73 10.05
N VAL A 676 -3.15 -27.57 11.18
CA VAL A 676 -2.65 -27.94 12.51
C VAL A 676 -2.38 -29.44 12.61
N TRP A 677 -3.25 -30.28 12.05
CA TRP A 677 -3.02 -31.73 12.02
C TRP A 677 -1.77 -32.09 11.21
N MET A 678 -1.62 -31.53 10.00
CA MET A 678 -0.47 -31.81 9.15
C MET A 678 0.84 -31.35 9.77
N ARG A 679 0.90 -30.12 10.33
CA ARG A 679 2.04 -29.62 11.09
C ARG A 679 2.46 -30.60 12.18
N LYS A 680 1.50 -31.11 12.95
CA LYS A 680 1.77 -32.04 14.05
C LYS A 680 2.38 -33.35 13.54
N ILE A 681 1.86 -33.89 12.44
CA ILE A 681 2.39 -35.12 11.82
C ILE A 681 3.79 -34.85 11.25
N ALA A 682 4.01 -33.72 10.57
CA ALA A 682 5.31 -33.32 10.06
C ALA A 682 6.34 -33.21 11.20
N SER A 683 5.96 -32.59 12.32
CA SER A 683 6.79 -32.44 13.53
C SER A 683 7.10 -33.77 14.23
N ALA A 684 6.24 -34.78 14.10
CA ALA A 684 6.48 -36.11 14.66
C ALA A 684 7.51 -36.92 13.85
N GLY A 685 7.81 -36.48 12.62
CA GLY A 685 8.73 -37.14 11.70
C GLY A 685 8.13 -38.36 10.99
N PRO A 686 8.89 -38.96 10.06
CA PRO A 686 8.43 -40.10 9.26
C PRO A 686 8.26 -41.39 10.09
N PRO A 687 7.46 -42.37 9.62
CA PRO A 687 6.80 -42.41 8.31
C PRO A 687 5.53 -41.56 8.25
N PHE A 688 5.39 -40.80 7.17
CA PHE A 688 4.22 -39.97 6.96
C PHE A 688 3.04 -40.78 6.40
N PRO A 689 1.79 -40.40 6.75
CA PRO A 689 0.61 -41.01 6.17
C PRO A 689 0.42 -40.52 4.72
N PRO A 690 -0.28 -41.28 3.85
CA PRO A 690 -0.38 -40.97 2.42
C PRO A 690 -1.46 -39.90 2.13
N PHE A 691 -1.35 -38.75 2.79
CA PHE A 691 -2.27 -37.62 2.69
C PHE A 691 -1.56 -36.39 2.10
N ASN A 692 -2.24 -35.72 1.19
CA ASN A 692 -1.95 -34.35 0.77
C ASN A 692 -3.12 -33.44 1.11
N LEU A 693 -2.90 -32.13 1.09
CA LEU A 693 -3.90 -31.11 1.30
C LEU A 693 -3.98 -30.22 0.06
N LEU A 694 -5.17 -30.09 -0.51
CA LEU A 694 -5.47 -29.20 -1.62
C LEU A 694 -6.47 -28.14 -1.15
N LEU A 695 -6.06 -26.88 -1.19
CA LEU A 695 -6.87 -25.72 -0.81
C LEU A 695 -7.05 -24.80 -2.02
N VAL A 696 -8.29 -24.41 -2.33
CA VAL A 696 -8.62 -23.56 -3.49
C VAL A 696 -9.24 -22.23 -3.07
N GLY A 697 -9.08 -21.20 -3.90
CA GLY A 697 -9.61 -19.86 -3.66
C GLY A 697 -10.77 -19.46 -4.58
N ASN A 698 -11.54 -20.41 -5.08
CA ASN A 698 -12.63 -20.17 -6.03
C ASN A 698 -13.79 -21.16 -5.91
N GLU A 699 -13.91 -21.85 -4.77
CA GLU A 699 -14.97 -22.86 -4.62
C GLU A 699 -16.35 -22.20 -4.79
N GLU A 700 -16.52 -21.00 -4.22
CA GLU A 700 -17.80 -20.30 -4.20
C GLU A 700 -18.25 -19.87 -5.61
N ASN A 701 -17.32 -19.75 -6.56
CA ASN A 701 -17.62 -19.46 -7.97
C ASN A 701 -18.24 -20.65 -8.71
N GLY A 702 -18.10 -21.87 -8.17
CA GLY A 702 -18.56 -23.12 -8.76
C GLY A 702 -17.79 -23.55 -10.02
N GLU A 703 -18.28 -24.60 -10.68
CA GLU A 703 -17.58 -25.32 -11.76
C GLU A 703 -17.55 -24.58 -13.12
N GLY A 704 -18.13 -23.38 -13.20
CA GLY A 704 -18.08 -22.55 -14.42
C GLY A 704 -16.70 -21.90 -14.67
N ASP A 705 -15.81 -21.93 -13.69
CA ASP A 705 -14.47 -21.36 -13.80
C ASP A 705 -13.42 -22.45 -14.09
N PRO A 706 -12.53 -22.28 -15.09
CA PRO A 706 -11.53 -23.28 -15.43
C PRO A 706 -10.38 -23.39 -14.41
N PHE A 707 -10.28 -22.47 -13.44
CA PHE A 707 -9.28 -22.47 -12.36
C PHE A 707 -9.78 -23.24 -11.12
N GLY A 708 -8.92 -23.40 -10.11
CA GLY A 708 -9.24 -24.19 -8.91
C GLY A 708 -8.94 -25.68 -9.07
N THR A 709 -9.78 -26.54 -8.47
CA THR A 709 -9.57 -27.99 -8.41
C THR A 709 -9.36 -28.63 -9.80
N PRO A 710 -10.17 -28.34 -10.84
CA PRO A 710 -9.98 -28.92 -12.17
C PRO A 710 -8.62 -28.57 -12.78
N HIS A 711 -8.19 -27.31 -12.63
CA HIS A 711 -6.89 -26.84 -13.11
C HIS A 711 -5.73 -27.58 -12.42
N VAL A 712 -5.79 -27.70 -11.10
CA VAL A 712 -4.74 -28.35 -10.31
C VAL A 712 -4.63 -29.83 -10.67
N LEU A 713 -5.76 -30.55 -10.70
CA LEU A 713 -5.76 -31.98 -11.02
C LEU A 713 -5.28 -32.26 -12.44
N LYS A 714 -5.73 -31.46 -13.42
CA LYS A 714 -5.24 -31.56 -14.80
C LYS A 714 -3.74 -31.33 -14.90
N THR A 715 -3.24 -30.28 -14.23
CA THR A 715 -1.81 -29.95 -14.23
C THR A 715 -0.98 -31.08 -13.62
N LEU A 716 -1.41 -31.65 -12.49
CA LEU A 716 -0.70 -32.75 -11.83
C LEU A 716 -0.70 -34.03 -12.67
N GLU A 717 -1.80 -34.34 -13.35
CA GLU A 717 -1.88 -35.47 -14.27
C GLU A 717 -0.96 -35.28 -15.47
N GLU A 718 -0.94 -34.10 -16.09
CA GLU A 718 -0.09 -33.79 -17.25
C GLU A 718 1.41 -33.86 -16.90
N GLU A 719 1.78 -33.39 -15.71
CA GLU A 719 3.18 -33.34 -15.28
C GLU A 719 3.72 -34.67 -14.75
N SER A 720 2.88 -35.45 -14.05
CA SER A 720 3.33 -36.60 -13.27
C SER A 720 2.50 -37.87 -13.45
N GLY A 721 1.37 -37.81 -14.16
CA GLY A 721 0.41 -38.91 -14.26
C GLY A 721 -0.32 -39.20 -12.95
N TRP A 722 -0.21 -38.31 -11.95
CA TRP A 722 -0.83 -38.49 -10.65
C TRP A 722 -2.28 -38.01 -10.64
N ARG A 723 -3.15 -38.79 -9.97
CA ARG A 723 -4.52 -38.40 -9.59
C ARG A 723 -4.80 -38.91 -8.17
N PRO A 724 -5.62 -38.20 -7.38
CA PRO A 724 -6.03 -38.68 -6.07
C PRO A 724 -6.86 -39.97 -6.22
N GLY A 725 -6.64 -40.93 -5.32
CA GLY A 725 -7.46 -42.15 -5.25
C GLY A 725 -8.71 -41.96 -4.40
N LEU A 726 -8.67 -41.05 -3.44
CA LEU A 726 -9.78 -40.65 -2.58
C LEU A 726 -9.64 -39.16 -2.23
N MET A 727 -10.74 -38.42 -2.27
CA MET A 727 -10.80 -37.03 -1.83
C MET A 727 -11.70 -36.93 -0.61
N VAL A 728 -11.27 -36.19 0.41
CA VAL A 728 -12.03 -35.91 1.63
C VAL A 728 -12.32 -34.41 1.65
N VAL A 729 -13.55 -34.05 1.32
CA VAL A 729 -14.01 -32.65 1.32
C VAL A 729 -14.38 -32.27 2.75
N GLY A 730 -13.78 -31.18 3.25
CA GLY A 730 -13.93 -30.72 4.63
C GLY A 730 -15.20 -29.93 4.94
N GLU A 731 -16.22 -29.97 4.09
CA GLU A 731 -17.43 -29.19 4.31
C GLU A 731 -18.24 -29.66 5.51
N ARG A 732 -18.93 -28.71 6.14
CA ARG A 732 -19.80 -28.99 7.28
C ARG A 732 -21.10 -29.65 6.80
N THR A 733 -21.37 -30.86 7.29
CA THR A 733 -22.59 -31.61 6.95
C THR A 733 -23.70 -31.57 8.00
N GLY A 734 -23.49 -30.87 9.13
CA GLY A 734 -24.53 -30.61 10.14
C GLY A 734 -25.28 -29.32 9.83
N GLU A 735 -26.59 -29.38 9.67
CA GLU A 735 -27.45 -28.27 9.22
C GLU A 735 -28.16 -27.55 10.38
N GLU A 736 -28.30 -28.18 11.55
CA GLU A 736 -29.09 -27.63 12.67
C GLU A 736 -28.29 -26.66 13.56
N GLY A 737 -26.96 -26.66 13.46
CA GLY A 737 -26.09 -25.72 14.15
C GLY A 737 -25.56 -26.25 15.48
N GLU A 738 -26.31 -27.12 16.16
CA GLU A 738 -26.01 -27.67 17.50
C GLU A 738 -25.18 -28.97 17.47
N GLU A 739 -24.95 -29.54 16.29
CA GLU A 739 -24.24 -30.82 16.16
C GLU A 739 -22.72 -30.64 16.35
N LEU A 740 -22.15 -31.48 17.23
CA LEU A 740 -20.68 -31.57 17.39
C LEU A 740 -20.00 -32.26 16.20
N PHE A 741 -20.70 -33.15 15.52
CA PHE A 741 -20.21 -33.87 14.35
C PHE A 741 -21.34 -34.02 13.33
N GLY A 742 -21.08 -33.69 12.07
CA GLY A 742 -21.98 -33.98 10.96
C GLY A 742 -21.89 -35.44 10.50
N SER A 743 -22.72 -35.82 9.52
CA SER A 743 -22.67 -37.14 8.89
C SER A 743 -21.54 -37.24 7.86
N ILE A 744 -20.96 -38.43 7.72
CA ILE A 744 -20.07 -38.72 6.58
C ILE A 744 -20.95 -38.94 5.35
N CYS A 745 -20.90 -37.99 4.41
CA CYS A 745 -21.61 -38.07 3.14
C CYS A 745 -20.73 -38.81 2.12
N THR A 746 -21.24 -39.90 1.55
CA THR A 746 -20.58 -40.67 0.46
C THR A 746 -21.19 -40.40 -0.90
N GLU A 747 -22.23 -39.55 -0.93
CA GLU A 747 -22.96 -39.16 -2.12
C GLU A 747 -23.17 -37.64 -2.09
N SER A 748 -23.09 -37.00 -3.26
CA SER A 748 -23.40 -35.58 -3.44
C SER A 748 -24.30 -35.38 -4.65
N ARG A 749 -25.16 -34.36 -4.59
CA ARG A 749 -26.02 -33.96 -5.71
C ARG A 749 -25.19 -33.25 -6.77
N GLY A 750 -25.52 -33.48 -8.04
CA GLY A 750 -24.95 -32.73 -9.16
C GLY A 750 -25.68 -31.41 -9.40
N VAL A 751 -25.45 -30.82 -10.57
CA VAL A 751 -26.16 -29.63 -11.04
C VAL A 751 -26.42 -29.69 -12.54
N LEU A 752 -27.63 -29.32 -12.94
CA LEU A 752 -28.02 -29.12 -14.33
C LEU A 752 -28.76 -27.79 -14.43
N ARG A 753 -28.24 -26.86 -15.21
CA ARG A 753 -28.92 -25.61 -15.56
C ARG A 753 -29.08 -25.49 -17.06
N MET A 754 -30.27 -25.09 -17.48
CA MET A 754 -30.57 -24.88 -18.90
C MET A 754 -31.61 -23.77 -19.08
N GLU A 755 -31.53 -23.13 -20.24
CA GLU A 755 -32.49 -22.14 -20.70
C GLU A 755 -33.20 -22.67 -21.95
N ILE A 756 -34.52 -22.45 -22.01
CA ILE A 756 -35.31 -22.70 -23.21
C ILE A 756 -35.82 -21.36 -23.73
N ALA A 757 -35.44 -21.01 -24.95
CA ALA A 757 -35.78 -19.75 -25.59
C ALA A 757 -36.79 -19.95 -26.72
N ALA A 758 -37.76 -19.05 -26.81
CA ALA A 758 -38.74 -18.97 -27.89
C ALA A 758 -38.52 -17.67 -28.67
N ARG A 759 -38.51 -17.73 -30.00
CA ARG A 759 -38.39 -16.55 -30.87
C ARG A 759 -39.61 -16.44 -31.78
N GLY A 760 -40.14 -15.23 -31.89
CA GLY A 760 -41.32 -14.93 -32.69
C GLY A 760 -41.25 -13.55 -33.33
N ALA A 761 -42.22 -13.26 -34.19
CA ALA A 761 -42.37 -11.92 -34.76
C ALA A 761 -43.26 -11.07 -33.85
N CYS A 762 -42.82 -9.85 -33.54
CA CYS A 762 -43.65 -8.87 -32.84
C CYS A 762 -44.80 -8.42 -33.75
N GLY A 763 -46.04 -8.56 -33.27
CA GLY A 763 -47.25 -8.19 -34.01
C GLY A 763 -48.28 -7.51 -33.11
N HIS A 764 -49.18 -6.71 -33.69
CA HIS A 764 -50.21 -6.02 -32.91
C HIS A 764 -51.25 -7.02 -32.38
N THR A 765 -51.54 -7.01 -31.08
CA THR A 765 -52.43 -8.01 -30.45
C THR A 765 -53.89 -7.95 -30.97
N GLY A 766 -54.30 -6.82 -31.55
CA GLY A 766 -55.64 -6.64 -32.14
C GLY A 766 -55.84 -7.21 -33.55
N THR A 767 -54.78 -7.60 -34.25
CA THR A 767 -54.87 -8.19 -35.60
C THR A 767 -54.72 -9.70 -35.50
N GLY A 768 -55.80 -10.39 -35.12
CA GLY A 768 -55.81 -11.84 -34.92
C GLY A 768 -55.34 -12.60 -36.17
N GLY A 769 -54.14 -13.18 -36.10
CA GLY A 769 -53.53 -13.94 -37.19
C GLY A 769 -52.00 -13.83 -37.22
N GLY A 770 -51.33 -14.26 -36.15
CA GLY A 770 -49.88 -14.44 -36.07
C GLY A 770 -49.54 -15.76 -35.39
N PRO A 771 -48.30 -16.29 -35.54
CA PRO A 771 -47.90 -17.61 -35.03
C PRO A 771 -48.10 -17.75 -33.52
N ARG A 772 -48.16 -19.01 -33.04
CA ARG A 772 -48.40 -19.44 -31.65
C ARG A 772 -47.78 -18.49 -30.62
N ASP A 773 -48.55 -18.10 -29.60
CA ASP A 773 -48.06 -17.21 -28.55
C ASP A 773 -46.83 -17.83 -27.87
N LEU A 774 -45.76 -17.03 -27.73
CA LEU A 774 -44.51 -17.50 -27.14
C LEU A 774 -44.69 -17.87 -25.67
N LEU A 775 -45.56 -17.16 -24.94
CA LEU A 775 -45.88 -17.46 -23.55
C LEU A 775 -46.55 -18.82 -23.44
N ASP A 776 -47.56 -19.09 -24.28
CA ASP A 776 -48.25 -20.39 -24.32
C ASP A 776 -47.27 -21.51 -24.66
N SER A 777 -46.34 -21.27 -25.59
CA SER A 777 -45.33 -22.26 -26.01
C SER A 777 -44.37 -22.62 -24.87
N LEU A 778 -43.91 -21.64 -24.09
CA LEU A 778 -43.03 -21.87 -22.94
C LEU A 778 -43.76 -22.47 -21.74
N ILE A 779 -45.02 -22.11 -21.50
CA ILE A 779 -45.88 -22.73 -20.48
C ILE A 779 -46.16 -24.20 -20.81
N GLU A 780 -46.43 -24.49 -22.09
CA GLU A 780 -46.58 -25.86 -22.58
C GLU A 780 -45.30 -26.66 -22.37
N MET A 781 -44.15 -26.09 -22.73
CA MET A 781 -42.86 -26.74 -22.52
C MET A 781 -42.61 -27.05 -21.04
N ARG A 782 -42.87 -26.10 -20.12
CA ARG A 782 -42.80 -26.33 -18.67
C ARG A 782 -43.68 -27.50 -18.23
N THR A 783 -44.88 -27.63 -18.80
CA THR A 783 -45.83 -28.68 -18.46
C THR A 783 -45.35 -30.05 -18.95
N VAL A 784 -44.82 -30.12 -20.17
CA VAL A 784 -44.27 -31.35 -20.75
C VAL A 784 -43.02 -31.81 -19.98
N LEU A 785 -42.14 -30.87 -19.62
CA LEU A 785 -40.92 -31.15 -18.85
C LEU A 785 -41.19 -31.82 -17.51
N GLY A 786 -42.30 -31.50 -16.84
CA GLY A 786 -42.70 -32.19 -15.61
C GLY A 786 -42.85 -33.71 -15.80
N SER A 787 -43.30 -34.15 -16.97
CA SER A 787 -43.40 -35.59 -17.28
C SER A 787 -42.05 -36.21 -17.63
N SER A 788 -41.12 -35.45 -18.20
CA SER A 788 -39.74 -35.90 -18.46
C SER A 788 -38.94 -36.00 -17.16
N PHE A 789 -39.09 -35.04 -16.23
CA PHE A 789 -38.47 -35.13 -14.91
C PHE A 789 -38.91 -36.38 -14.16
N ASN A 790 -40.20 -36.73 -14.18
CA ASN A 790 -40.70 -37.97 -13.55
C ASN A 790 -40.15 -39.27 -14.18
N ARG A 791 -39.65 -39.22 -15.43
CA ARG A 791 -39.11 -40.40 -16.12
C ARG A 791 -37.61 -40.59 -15.89
N HIS A 792 -36.86 -39.50 -15.79
CA HIS A 792 -35.40 -39.53 -15.75
C HIS A 792 -34.80 -39.18 -14.39
N LEU A 793 -35.58 -38.57 -13.50
CA LEU A 793 -35.13 -38.10 -12.19
C LEU A 793 -35.85 -38.82 -11.05
N THR A 794 -35.11 -39.04 -9.96
CA THR A 794 -35.64 -39.63 -8.73
C THR A 794 -36.26 -38.55 -7.85
N LEU A 795 -37.49 -38.15 -8.17
CA LEU A 795 -38.19 -37.06 -7.48
C LEU A 795 -38.87 -37.44 -6.15
N ALA A 796 -38.82 -38.73 -5.78
CA ALA A 796 -39.32 -39.22 -4.50
C ALA A 796 -38.58 -40.52 -4.12
N SER A 797 -38.11 -40.62 -2.87
CA SER A 797 -37.42 -41.79 -2.36
C SER A 797 -37.80 -42.10 -0.90
N LEU A 798 -37.67 -43.36 -0.50
CA LEU A 798 -38.02 -43.82 0.86
C LEU A 798 -37.06 -43.29 1.95
N ASN A 799 -35.84 -42.92 1.56
CA ASN A 799 -34.80 -42.39 2.45
C ASN A 799 -34.72 -40.86 2.41
N GLY A 800 -35.58 -40.18 1.63
CA GLY A 800 -35.57 -38.72 1.48
C GLY A 800 -34.43 -38.16 0.64
N TRP A 801 -33.56 -39.02 0.09
CA TRP A 801 -32.53 -38.61 -0.88
C TRP A 801 -33.17 -38.54 -2.28
N GLU A 802 -33.63 -37.35 -2.65
CA GLU A 802 -34.35 -37.10 -3.89
C GLU A 802 -33.75 -35.95 -4.68
N THR A 803 -34.01 -35.94 -5.98
CA THR A 803 -33.63 -34.89 -6.91
C THR A 803 -34.56 -33.70 -6.80
N SER A 804 -33.99 -32.50 -6.73
CA SER A 804 -34.78 -31.27 -6.79
C SER A 804 -34.76 -30.69 -8.20
N ALA A 805 -35.93 -30.37 -8.75
CA ALA A 805 -36.06 -29.72 -10.06
C ALA A 805 -36.97 -28.49 -9.93
N ARG A 806 -36.49 -27.34 -10.40
CA ARG A 806 -37.16 -26.03 -10.26
C ARG A 806 -37.13 -25.25 -11.56
N PHE A 807 -38.12 -24.37 -11.71
CA PHE A 807 -38.19 -23.37 -12.79
C PHE A 807 -38.02 -21.99 -12.16
N PRO A 808 -36.79 -21.48 -12.03
CA PRO A 808 -36.51 -20.23 -11.30
C PRO A 808 -37.20 -19.00 -11.89
N TYR A 809 -37.38 -18.93 -13.21
CA TYR A 809 -38.02 -17.78 -13.86
C TYR A 809 -38.63 -18.15 -15.22
N LEU A 810 -39.57 -17.31 -15.68
CA LEU A 810 -40.12 -17.29 -17.04
C LEU A 810 -40.29 -15.83 -17.47
N ASN A 811 -39.53 -15.39 -18.47
CA ASN A 811 -39.54 -14.02 -18.96
C ASN A 811 -40.08 -13.98 -20.38
N VAL A 812 -41.23 -13.33 -20.61
CA VAL A 812 -41.84 -13.18 -21.94
C VAL A 812 -42.43 -11.78 -22.08
N GLY A 813 -42.01 -11.06 -23.12
CA GLY A 813 -42.47 -9.69 -23.38
C GLY A 813 -41.88 -8.63 -22.44
N GLU A 814 -42.32 -7.39 -22.60
CA GLU A 814 -41.82 -6.25 -21.85
C GLU A 814 -42.90 -5.71 -20.90
N PRO A 815 -42.61 -5.53 -19.59
CA PRO A 815 -43.56 -4.97 -18.64
C PRO A 815 -44.11 -3.61 -19.10
N GLY A 816 -45.44 -3.48 -19.14
CA GLY A 816 -46.13 -2.25 -19.55
C GLY A 816 -46.47 -2.16 -21.04
N VAL A 817 -46.02 -3.12 -21.87
CA VAL A 817 -46.34 -3.20 -23.30
C VAL A 817 -47.39 -4.29 -23.55
N TYR A 818 -48.64 -3.90 -23.79
CA TYR A 818 -49.78 -4.83 -23.94
C TYR A 818 -50.25 -5.02 -25.39
N ASN A 819 -49.87 -4.10 -26.27
CA ASN A 819 -50.42 -4.00 -27.63
C ASN A 819 -49.52 -4.68 -28.69
N ILE A 820 -48.49 -5.40 -28.27
CA ILE A 820 -47.53 -6.09 -29.15
C ILE A 820 -47.26 -7.49 -28.57
N THR A 821 -47.25 -8.53 -29.40
CA THR A 821 -46.82 -9.88 -29.02
C THR A 821 -45.31 -9.91 -28.79
N ALA A 822 -44.86 -10.68 -27.79
CA ALA A 822 -43.45 -10.81 -27.51
C ALA A 822 -42.69 -11.43 -28.70
N GLY A 823 -41.54 -10.84 -29.06
CA GLY A 823 -40.64 -11.40 -30.07
C GLY A 823 -39.63 -12.41 -29.50
N HIS A 824 -39.51 -12.46 -28.17
CA HIS A 824 -38.57 -13.31 -27.44
C HIS A 824 -39.11 -13.68 -26.06
N GLY A 825 -38.83 -14.89 -25.61
CA GLY A 825 -39.08 -15.33 -24.24
C GLY A 825 -38.12 -16.44 -23.81
N VAL A 826 -37.83 -16.53 -22.50
CA VAL A 826 -36.89 -17.49 -21.92
C VAL A 826 -37.48 -18.14 -20.66
N LEU A 827 -37.37 -19.47 -20.57
CA LEU A 827 -37.68 -20.28 -19.40
C LEU A 827 -36.38 -20.85 -18.81
N GLY A 828 -36.08 -20.51 -17.56
CA GLY A 828 -34.94 -21.07 -16.82
C GLY A 828 -35.31 -22.36 -16.11
N ILE A 829 -34.35 -23.29 -16.02
CA ILE A 829 -34.50 -24.61 -15.39
C ILE A 829 -33.26 -24.90 -14.56
N GLU A 830 -33.44 -25.31 -13.29
CA GLU A 830 -32.38 -25.83 -12.42
C GLU A 830 -32.77 -27.19 -11.86
N VAL A 831 -31.87 -28.17 -11.98
CA VAL A 831 -32.01 -29.51 -11.41
C VAL A 831 -30.77 -29.82 -10.55
N ARG A 832 -30.99 -30.36 -9.35
CA ARG A 832 -29.96 -30.91 -8.45
C ARG A 832 -30.14 -32.43 -8.38
N PRO A 833 -29.59 -33.18 -9.34
CA PRO A 833 -29.77 -34.62 -9.47
C PRO A 833 -29.00 -35.41 -8.40
N ILE A 834 -29.55 -36.53 -7.96
CA ILE A 834 -28.84 -37.52 -7.15
C ILE A 834 -28.02 -38.48 -8.02
N PRO A 835 -27.06 -39.23 -7.44
CA PRO A 835 -26.36 -40.28 -8.17
C PRO A 835 -27.33 -41.33 -8.72
N GLY A 836 -27.22 -41.63 -10.02
CA GLY A 836 -28.07 -42.60 -10.72
C GLY A 836 -29.19 -41.99 -11.58
N ASP A 837 -29.45 -40.69 -11.48
CA ASP A 837 -30.36 -39.99 -12.40
C ASP A 837 -29.76 -39.89 -13.81
N ASP A 838 -30.60 -40.09 -14.83
CA ASP A 838 -30.18 -40.10 -16.24
C ASP A 838 -30.29 -38.69 -16.86
N LEU A 839 -29.29 -37.86 -16.58
CA LEU A 839 -29.21 -36.50 -17.14
C LEU A 839 -29.03 -36.49 -18.65
N GLU A 840 -28.37 -37.50 -19.22
CA GLU A 840 -28.13 -37.55 -20.67
C GLU A 840 -29.43 -37.81 -21.41
N ALA A 841 -30.22 -38.78 -20.97
CA ALA A 841 -31.53 -39.04 -21.52
C ALA A 841 -32.49 -37.87 -21.29
N LEU A 842 -32.44 -37.23 -20.12
CA LEU A 842 -33.24 -36.03 -19.86
C LEU A 842 -32.91 -34.93 -20.86
N VAL A 843 -31.64 -34.53 -20.98
CA VAL A 843 -31.22 -33.45 -21.89
C VAL A 843 -31.52 -33.79 -23.34
N ALA A 844 -31.29 -35.04 -23.76
CA ALA A 844 -31.62 -35.48 -25.12
C ALA A 844 -33.13 -35.39 -25.41
N GLU A 845 -33.97 -35.76 -24.45
CA GLU A 845 -35.41 -35.60 -24.57
C GLU A 845 -35.82 -34.13 -24.58
N VAL A 846 -35.25 -33.27 -23.74
CA VAL A 846 -35.51 -31.83 -23.77
C VAL A 846 -35.16 -31.23 -25.14
N ILE A 847 -34.01 -31.60 -25.72
CA ILE A 847 -33.62 -31.15 -27.07
C ILE A 847 -34.63 -31.61 -28.12
N SER A 848 -35.09 -32.87 -28.06
CA SER A 848 -36.10 -33.40 -28.97
C SER A 848 -37.42 -32.63 -28.86
N LEU A 849 -37.90 -32.40 -27.64
CA LEU A 849 -39.14 -31.67 -27.36
C LEU A 849 -39.06 -30.21 -27.83
N CYS A 850 -37.92 -29.54 -27.60
CA CYS A 850 -37.68 -28.21 -28.13
C CYS A 850 -37.73 -28.19 -29.66
N GLY A 851 -37.15 -29.20 -30.32
CA GLY A 851 -37.21 -29.34 -31.78
C GLY A 851 -38.62 -29.49 -32.33
N GLU A 852 -39.49 -30.25 -31.66
CA GLU A 852 -40.91 -30.41 -32.03
C GLU A 852 -41.73 -29.12 -31.84
N LEU A 853 -41.41 -28.34 -30.81
CA LEU A 853 -42.09 -27.10 -30.46
C LEU A 853 -41.51 -25.85 -31.14
N GLY A 854 -40.40 -25.98 -31.88
CA GLY A 854 -39.69 -24.86 -32.52
C GLY A 854 -38.99 -23.93 -31.52
N LEU A 855 -38.53 -24.48 -30.39
CA LEU A 855 -37.82 -23.76 -29.33
C LEU A 855 -36.32 -24.02 -29.41
N GLU A 856 -35.54 -23.06 -28.92
CA GLU A 856 -34.08 -23.19 -28.75
C GLU A 856 -33.79 -23.65 -27.31
N VAL A 857 -32.78 -24.50 -27.12
CA VAL A 857 -32.31 -24.91 -25.79
C VAL A 857 -30.81 -24.65 -25.66
N SER A 858 -30.42 -24.07 -24.53
CA SER A 858 -29.05 -23.86 -24.12
C SER A 858 -28.82 -24.58 -22.79
N VAL A 859 -27.80 -25.44 -22.72
CA VAL A 859 -27.40 -26.09 -21.46
C VAL A 859 -26.18 -25.35 -20.94
N GLU A 860 -26.31 -24.75 -19.76
CA GLU A 860 -25.26 -23.94 -19.15
C GLU A 860 -24.27 -24.79 -18.35
N VAL A 861 -24.78 -25.73 -17.54
CA VAL A 861 -23.99 -26.68 -16.76
C VAL A 861 -24.69 -28.04 -16.73
N LYS A 862 -23.94 -29.14 -16.76
CA LYS A 862 -24.46 -30.51 -16.67
C LYS A 862 -23.46 -31.42 -15.98
N GLU A 863 -23.67 -31.63 -14.69
CA GLU A 863 -22.91 -32.53 -13.83
C GLU A 863 -23.87 -33.51 -13.14
N ALA A 864 -23.52 -34.80 -13.21
CA ALA A 864 -24.25 -35.85 -12.50
C ALA A 864 -23.93 -35.82 -11.01
N GLY A 865 -24.85 -36.35 -10.19
CA GLY A 865 -24.53 -36.65 -8.80
C GLY A 865 -23.40 -37.67 -8.70
N VAL A 866 -22.54 -37.51 -7.70
CA VAL A 866 -21.37 -38.35 -7.48
C VAL A 866 -21.62 -39.27 -6.28
N CYS A 867 -21.26 -40.55 -6.42
CA CYS A 867 -21.24 -41.54 -5.34
C CYS A 867 -19.81 -42.11 -5.23
N CYS A 868 -19.30 -42.22 -4.01
CA CYS A 868 -18.00 -42.81 -3.70
C CYS A 868 -17.94 -44.31 -3.99
#